data_AF-A0ABD3FBY1-F1
#
_entry.id   AF-A0ABD3FBY1-F1
#
_cell.length_a   1.000
_cell.length_b   1.000
_cell.length_c   1.000
_cell.angle_alpha   90.00
_cell.angle_beta   90.00
_cell.angle_gamma   90.00
#
_symmetry.space_group_name_H-M   'P 1'
#
loop_
_entity.id
_entity.type
_entity.pdbx_description
1 polymer ?
#
loop_
_entity_poly.entity_id
_entity_poly.type
_entity_poly.pdbx_seq_one_letter_code
_entity_poly.pdbx_strand_id
1 'polypeptide(L)'
;MMWLLLLVIVGPWCTNFAVGIYPLGPNHYLGTCLDSAWVTQMEAQLGVSSKARDTSGRLVYPFLQPALKYPRYRVDDPRTSSGAAFTDTCMSSDQVFYGAGQDADGKNRGNADGKNRGNADGTLVLDVGDWDTHWLSSLVVAILAEEVTGYKVSVSVGGASVDVTQRMSSARTGVCTPTHFNAEVWSSGTLSELRVYSNESYLVGGIGYFGLSGLYTTHQFVLDGAAAVPPYFPGFWMHYKISNTLINQLSVASFKADTKYYPPAKKYCEDGTLGCQDYCSKSKACTDREAANGQCLVVAMMTPFFDQGYFQAVVSNLDIPAYFCFIGYGGVNKYAADAAAAGKPVLFYHYEPDLFHIKHKGEFDRVFLPRTNPERVKLSTGKYGENGSPNSQLPLSKDLPAGALFAKLTLTDTDINTLMSEYITASNDNTEPSPYFRAACNWVKDNYDVWSDWMDRLPLCTFEKHIISRVTGCGNDSSVRKIEFAWKSPNPGNATLPNNCDGGVSALPQTIATSRSCDWIFDNHRAWTGWIDAKPACDSSFYDYNVSACDSDALRTVQYFWKLPYALNTQYGAECSGGDKLPETITIDCEYMPSSSPSFVALAVFANIVAVLLAVAIFIVVKNRNAPIIRRSQYEMLLLMIFGGFFTTGAAVAYAGRPTRALCGVRPILVCMGFTTIFGSLVIKSLRVYRVFMKSAMKRVKVTLLKILKILSIFYVGDIVIFIAWYAADFPEPTVTTEEATDFRGTVDRISCSSSSFIFTALLIFWKAILLMVGLYLSFLIRNVSVDFQESPWIFGSVVVVLVGCLLILPMSYLVKMRASTYYVFLACALLFSTFFIMALMLVPKILKLKEDVNSTNVKSKEIRGMPSRD
;
A
#
# COMPACT_ATOMS: atom_id res chain seq x y z
N MET A 1 -50.69 -51.26 19.77
CA MET A 1 -49.45 -52.01 20.08
C MET A 1 -48.87 -52.58 18.79
N MET A 2 -48.44 -51.71 17.86
CA MET A 2 -47.84 -52.10 16.57
C MET A 2 -47.29 -50.85 15.85
N TRP A 3 -46.22 -50.25 16.39
CA TRP A 3 -45.42 -49.20 15.75
C TRP A 3 -44.00 -49.28 16.33
N LEU A 4 -43.13 -50.14 15.80
CA LEU A 4 -41.71 -50.17 16.21
C LEU A 4 -40.73 -50.96 15.31
N LEU A 5 -41.02 -51.28 14.04
CA LEU A 5 -40.15 -52.21 13.28
C LEU A 5 -39.85 -51.88 11.81
N LEU A 6 -39.80 -50.61 11.39
CA LEU A 6 -39.39 -50.23 10.02
C LEU A 6 -38.40 -49.05 10.01
N LEU A 7 -37.22 -49.25 10.59
CA LEU A 7 -36.05 -48.36 10.49
C LEU A 7 -34.76 -49.17 10.33
N VAL A 8 -34.68 -49.99 9.28
CA VAL A 8 -33.43 -50.63 8.89
C VAL A 8 -33.26 -50.45 7.38
N ILE A 9 -32.04 -50.05 6.99
CA ILE A 9 -31.55 -49.71 5.64
C ILE A 9 -31.75 -48.24 5.25
N VAL A 10 -31.26 -47.35 6.12
CA VAL A 10 -30.39 -46.23 5.74
C VAL A 10 -29.11 -46.45 6.56
N GLY A 11 -27.93 -46.36 5.96
CA GLY A 11 -26.67 -46.43 6.71
C GLY A 11 -26.68 -45.44 7.89
N PRO A 12 -25.95 -45.71 8.98
CA PRO A 12 -26.25 -45.21 10.32
C PRO A 12 -25.81 -43.74 10.51
N TRP A 13 -26.45 -42.80 9.83
CA TRP A 13 -26.18 -41.36 10.02
C TRP A 13 -27.42 -40.48 10.09
N CYS A 14 -28.62 -41.04 9.93
CA CYS A 14 -29.86 -40.28 10.07
C CYS A 14 -30.89 -41.10 10.85
N THR A 15 -30.84 -41.00 12.18
CA THR A 15 -31.96 -40.68 13.08
C THR A 15 -31.64 -41.14 14.50
N ASN A 16 -31.20 -40.19 15.34
CA ASN A 16 -31.57 -40.08 16.75
C ASN A 16 -31.11 -38.70 17.21
N PHE A 17 -32.00 -37.71 17.07
CA PHE A 17 -31.77 -36.37 17.64
C PHE A 17 -31.90 -36.47 19.16
N ALA A 18 -30.80 -36.82 19.82
CA ALA A 18 -30.61 -36.48 21.22
C ALA A 18 -30.52 -34.95 21.31
N VAL A 19 -31.27 -34.38 22.26
CA VAL A 19 -31.28 -32.94 22.53
C VAL A 19 -29.86 -32.46 22.85
N GLY A 20 -29.26 -31.70 21.93
CA GLY A 20 -28.12 -30.81 22.23
C GLY A 20 -26.80 -31.01 21.47
N ILE A 21 -26.58 -32.09 20.72
CA ILE A 21 -25.29 -32.34 20.03
C ILE A 21 -25.51 -32.60 18.54
N TYR A 22 -24.89 -31.78 17.68
CA TYR A 22 -24.90 -31.93 16.22
C TYR A 22 -23.84 -32.97 15.81
N PRO A 23 -24.13 -33.94 14.92
CA PRO A 23 -23.22 -35.03 14.60
C PRO A 23 -21.94 -34.54 13.90
N LEU A 24 -20.81 -35.19 14.16
CA LEU A 24 -19.51 -34.85 13.55
C LEU A 24 -19.47 -35.28 12.09
N GLY A 25 -19.12 -34.40 11.16
CA GLY A 25 -19.00 -34.79 9.76
C GLY A 25 -17.78 -35.66 9.46
N PRO A 26 -17.75 -36.32 8.28
CA PRO A 26 -16.59 -37.07 7.81
C PRO A 26 -15.37 -36.17 7.54
N ASN A 27 -15.59 -34.86 7.37
CA ASN A 27 -14.51 -33.88 7.30
C ASN A 27 -13.73 -33.73 8.62
N HIS A 28 -14.22 -34.27 9.74
CA HIS A 28 -13.48 -34.34 11.01
C HIS A 28 -12.17 -35.16 10.91
N TYR A 29 -12.13 -36.16 10.02
CA TYR A 29 -10.97 -37.02 9.82
C TYR A 29 -9.94 -36.43 8.82
N LEU A 30 -10.28 -35.31 8.16
CA LEU A 30 -9.32 -34.67 7.26
C LEU A 30 -8.13 -34.13 8.05
N GLY A 31 -6.94 -34.36 7.52
CA GLY A 31 -5.67 -34.10 8.19
C GLY A 31 -5.07 -35.34 8.86
N THR A 32 -5.74 -36.49 8.85
CA THR A 32 -5.25 -37.73 9.45
C THR A 32 -4.95 -38.83 8.44
N CYS A 33 -5.24 -38.65 7.14
CA CYS A 33 -5.00 -39.69 6.16
C CYS A 33 -3.50 -39.85 5.88
N LEU A 34 -2.87 -38.85 5.26
CA LEU A 34 -1.47 -38.87 4.88
C LEU A 34 -0.59 -38.58 6.09
N ASP A 35 -0.10 -39.63 6.75
CA ASP A 35 0.73 -39.51 7.94
C ASP A 35 2.24 -39.69 7.63
N SER A 36 3.08 -39.44 8.63
CA SER A 36 4.54 -39.60 8.50
C SER A 36 4.95 -41.06 8.24
N ALA A 37 4.15 -42.05 8.65
CA ALA A 37 4.45 -43.45 8.41
C ALA A 37 4.23 -43.81 6.94
N TRP A 38 3.16 -43.32 6.33
CA TRP A 38 2.91 -43.41 4.89
C TRP A 38 4.04 -42.76 4.08
N VAL A 39 4.48 -41.55 4.45
CA VAL A 39 5.61 -40.90 3.77
C VAL A 39 6.87 -41.77 3.83
N THR A 40 7.19 -42.30 5.01
CA THR A 40 8.37 -43.16 5.20
C THR A 40 8.28 -44.43 4.35
N GLN A 41 7.09 -45.03 4.27
CA GLN A 41 6.82 -46.20 3.44
C GLN A 41 7.00 -45.89 1.95
N MET A 42 6.45 -44.77 1.48
CA MET A 42 6.54 -44.34 0.08
C MET A 42 7.97 -43.95 -0.32
N GLU A 43 8.73 -43.27 0.56
CA GLU A 43 10.16 -43.00 0.33
C GLU A 43 10.95 -44.30 0.12
N ALA A 44 10.67 -45.33 0.92
CA ALA A 44 11.31 -46.64 0.81
C ALA A 44 10.89 -47.40 -0.47
N GLN A 45 9.61 -47.35 -0.84
CA GLN A 45 9.09 -48.02 -2.05
C GLN A 45 9.62 -47.39 -3.34
N LEU A 46 9.66 -46.05 -3.41
CA LEU A 46 10.07 -45.32 -4.61
C LEU A 46 11.59 -45.09 -4.68
N GLY A 47 12.32 -45.27 -3.57
CA GLY A 47 13.75 -45.00 -3.50
C GLY A 47 14.09 -43.51 -3.62
N VAL A 48 13.21 -42.64 -3.12
CA VAL A 48 13.30 -41.17 -3.22
C VAL A 48 13.27 -40.52 -1.84
N SER A 49 13.59 -39.23 -1.76
CA SER A 49 13.41 -38.44 -0.54
C SER A 49 12.40 -37.32 -0.73
N SER A 50 11.45 -37.23 0.18
CA SER A 50 10.48 -36.12 0.36
C SER A 50 11.16 -34.77 0.55
N LYS A 51 12.43 -34.74 0.98
CA LYS A 51 13.21 -33.53 1.25
C LYS A 51 14.16 -33.15 0.11
N ALA A 52 14.23 -33.94 -0.95
CA ALA A 52 15.08 -33.65 -2.10
C ALA A 52 14.66 -32.33 -2.75
N ARG A 53 15.63 -31.46 -3.06
CA ARG A 53 15.40 -30.16 -3.70
C ARG A 53 16.12 -30.04 -5.05
N ASP A 54 15.49 -29.37 -6.01
CA ASP A 54 16.06 -29.04 -7.31
C ASP A 54 17.05 -27.86 -7.23
N THR A 55 17.66 -27.48 -8.36
CA THR A 55 18.63 -26.38 -8.44
C THR A 55 18.02 -25.01 -8.12
N SER A 56 16.69 -24.87 -8.22
CA SER A 56 15.95 -23.67 -7.83
C SER A 56 15.52 -23.73 -6.37
N GLY A 57 15.92 -24.76 -5.62
CA GLY A 57 15.58 -24.95 -4.22
C GLY A 57 14.15 -25.43 -3.99
N ARG A 58 13.42 -25.93 -4.99
CA ARG A 58 12.06 -26.49 -4.81
C ARG A 58 12.11 -27.97 -4.47
N LEU A 59 11.11 -28.46 -3.74
CA LEU A 59 10.93 -29.89 -3.52
C LEU A 59 10.73 -30.63 -4.86
N VAL A 60 11.47 -31.71 -5.02
CA VAL A 60 11.36 -32.60 -6.19
C VAL A 60 10.04 -33.37 -6.14
N TYR A 61 9.63 -33.80 -4.94
CA TYR A 61 8.40 -34.54 -4.64
C TYR A 61 7.53 -33.74 -3.65
N PRO A 62 6.90 -32.62 -4.07
CA PRO A 62 6.26 -31.67 -3.16
C PRO A 62 5.00 -32.20 -2.48
N PHE A 63 4.44 -33.32 -2.97
CA PHE A 63 3.22 -33.93 -2.43
C PHE A 63 3.51 -35.18 -1.59
N LEU A 64 4.76 -35.65 -1.58
CA LEU A 64 5.22 -36.72 -0.70
C LEU A 64 5.50 -36.14 0.69
N GLN A 65 4.46 -35.72 1.39
CA GLN A 65 4.54 -35.10 2.71
C GLN A 65 3.34 -35.52 3.57
N PRO A 66 3.46 -35.47 4.90
CA PRO A 66 2.29 -35.66 5.76
C PRO A 66 1.28 -34.54 5.51
N ALA A 67 0.03 -34.79 5.89
CA ALA A 67 -1.07 -33.87 5.75
C ALA A 67 -0.69 -32.45 6.21
N LEU A 68 -1.06 -31.47 5.41
CA LEU A 68 -0.75 -30.08 5.71
C LEU A 68 -1.37 -29.65 7.03
N LYS A 69 -0.51 -29.30 7.98
CA LYS A 69 -0.92 -28.81 9.30
C LYS A 69 -1.67 -27.47 9.23
N TYR A 70 -1.29 -26.61 8.29
CA TYR A 70 -1.87 -25.28 8.13
C TYR A 70 -2.42 -25.11 6.72
N PRO A 71 -3.60 -24.49 6.56
CA PRO A 71 -4.12 -24.17 5.24
C PRO A 71 -3.20 -23.18 4.53
N ARG A 72 -3.08 -23.36 3.21
CA ARG A 72 -2.35 -22.47 2.28
C ARG A 72 -3.29 -21.48 1.62
N TYR A 73 -4.52 -21.90 1.37
CA TYR A 73 -5.51 -21.15 0.61
C TYR A 73 -6.79 -21.00 1.42
N ARG A 74 -7.50 -19.91 1.15
CA ARG A 74 -8.83 -19.61 1.68
C ARG A 74 -9.74 -19.32 0.49
N VAL A 75 -10.94 -19.88 0.50
CA VAL A 75 -11.94 -19.57 -0.54
C VAL A 75 -12.62 -18.26 -0.21
N ASP A 76 -12.43 -17.24 -1.07
CA ASP A 76 -13.05 -15.93 -0.88
C ASP A 76 -14.42 -15.90 -1.57
N ASP A 77 -15.45 -16.40 -0.88
CA ASP A 77 -16.83 -16.43 -1.36
C ASP A 77 -17.74 -15.53 -0.49
N PRO A 78 -18.28 -14.43 -1.06
CA PRO A 78 -19.26 -13.58 -0.37
C PRO A 78 -20.49 -14.32 0.16
N ARG A 79 -20.89 -15.44 -0.47
CA ARG A 79 -22.08 -16.21 -0.08
C ARG A 79 -21.88 -16.90 1.26
N THR A 80 -20.71 -17.50 1.50
CA THR A 80 -20.38 -18.19 2.76
C THR A 80 -20.03 -17.22 3.89
N SER A 81 -19.51 -16.03 3.57
CA SER A 81 -19.18 -14.98 4.56
C SER A 81 -20.38 -14.14 5.02
N SER A 82 -21.55 -14.29 4.38
CA SER A 82 -22.79 -13.56 4.73
C SER A 82 -23.37 -13.90 6.11
N GLY A 83 -22.97 -15.03 6.70
CA GLY A 83 -23.51 -15.56 7.96
C GLY A 83 -24.92 -16.17 7.87
N ALA A 84 -25.61 -16.03 6.73
CA ALA A 84 -26.94 -16.59 6.50
C ALA A 84 -26.90 -18.01 5.88
N ALA A 85 -25.79 -18.35 5.21
CA ALA A 85 -25.59 -19.64 4.59
C ALA A 85 -25.60 -20.80 5.62
N PHE A 86 -26.16 -21.94 5.24
CA PHE A 86 -26.24 -23.17 6.05
C PHE A 86 -26.93 -23.00 7.42
N THR A 87 -27.83 -22.01 7.54
CA THR A 87 -28.72 -21.82 8.69
C THR A 87 -29.97 -22.67 8.57
N ASP A 88 -30.68 -22.89 9.68
CA ASP A 88 -31.98 -23.60 9.68
C ASP A 88 -33.03 -22.96 8.76
N THR A 89 -32.95 -21.65 8.54
CA THR A 89 -33.83 -20.93 7.61
C THR A 89 -33.50 -21.18 6.14
N CYS A 90 -32.27 -21.62 5.87
CA CYS A 90 -31.74 -21.81 4.52
C CYS A 90 -31.67 -23.27 4.09
N MET A 91 -31.50 -24.21 5.03
CA MET A 91 -31.41 -25.64 4.73
C MET A 91 -32.77 -26.32 4.88
N SER A 92 -33.07 -27.23 3.97
CA SER A 92 -34.24 -28.11 4.10
C SER A 92 -34.01 -29.19 5.17
N SER A 93 -35.09 -29.83 5.66
CA SER A 93 -35.01 -30.80 6.75
C SER A 93 -34.18 -32.05 6.45
N ASP A 94 -33.92 -32.33 5.17
CA ASP A 94 -33.12 -33.42 4.63
C ASP A 94 -31.66 -33.03 4.35
N GLN A 95 -31.29 -31.77 4.54
CA GLN A 95 -29.92 -31.28 4.33
C GLN A 95 -29.12 -31.25 5.63
N VAL A 96 -27.86 -31.66 5.54
CA VAL A 96 -26.91 -31.62 6.65
C VAL A 96 -25.62 -30.96 6.18
N PHE A 97 -25.18 -29.94 6.90
CA PHE A 97 -23.91 -29.27 6.64
C PHE A 97 -22.89 -29.62 7.71
N TYR A 98 -21.69 -30.00 7.28
CA TYR A 98 -20.52 -30.26 8.10
C TYR A 98 -19.43 -29.25 7.75
N GLY A 99 -19.34 -28.18 8.50
CA GLY A 99 -18.35 -27.12 8.33
C GLY A 99 -16.97 -27.52 8.84
N ALA A 100 -15.93 -26.90 8.29
CA ALA A 100 -14.56 -27.16 8.73
C ALA A 100 -14.32 -26.71 10.18
N GLY A 101 -13.47 -27.43 10.91
CA GLY A 101 -13.11 -27.09 12.29
C GLY A 101 -14.20 -27.36 13.33
N GLN A 102 -15.22 -28.15 12.97
CA GLN A 102 -16.20 -28.69 13.92
C GLN A 102 -15.49 -29.56 14.97
N ASP A 103 -15.75 -29.30 16.25
CA ASP A 103 -15.20 -30.06 17.37
C ASP A 103 -16.23 -31.01 17.99
N ALA A 104 -15.76 -32.12 18.56
CA ALA A 104 -16.60 -33.10 19.25
C ALA A 104 -17.25 -32.51 20.52
N ASP A 105 -16.61 -31.50 21.11
CA ASP A 105 -16.96 -30.90 22.40
C ASP A 105 -18.06 -29.82 22.33
N GLY A 106 -18.47 -29.37 21.13
CA GLY A 106 -19.52 -28.34 21.02
C GLY A 106 -19.06 -26.90 21.26
N LYS A 107 -17.75 -26.61 21.34
CA LYS A 107 -17.24 -25.29 21.78
C LYS A 107 -17.14 -24.29 20.64
N ASN A 108 -16.98 -24.74 19.39
CA ASN A 108 -16.89 -23.87 18.22
C ASN A 108 -18.26 -23.59 17.58
N ARG A 109 -19.15 -22.82 18.25
CA ARG A 109 -20.44 -22.38 17.67
C ARG A 109 -20.22 -21.35 16.56
N GLY A 110 -19.91 -21.83 15.36
CA GLY A 110 -19.48 -21.00 14.22
C GLY A 110 -20.58 -20.37 13.37
N ASN A 111 -21.85 -20.81 13.47
CA ASN A 111 -22.94 -20.31 12.63
C ASN A 111 -23.92 -19.39 13.39
N ALA A 112 -24.56 -18.49 12.64
CA ALA A 112 -25.50 -17.48 13.15
C ALA A 112 -26.74 -18.07 13.87
N ASP A 113 -27.04 -19.36 13.65
CA ASP A 113 -28.15 -20.08 14.30
C ASP A 113 -27.78 -20.75 15.63
N GLY A 114 -26.53 -20.58 16.09
CA GLY A 114 -26.07 -21.06 17.41
C GLY A 114 -25.80 -22.56 17.50
N LYS A 115 -25.87 -23.32 16.39
CA LYS A 115 -25.52 -24.73 16.32
C LYS A 115 -24.01 -24.93 16.05
N ASN A 116 -23.41 -25.98 16.60
CA ASN A 116 -22.00 -26.33 16.34
C ASN A 116 -21.87 -27.04 14.97
N ARG A 117 -22.01 -26.29 13.89
CA ARG A 117 -21.90 -26.80 12.51
C ARG A 117 -20.50 -26.66 11.92
N GLY A 118 -19.52 -26.13 12.65
CA GLY A 118 -18.23 -25.72 12.09
C GLY A 118 -18.34 -24.44 11.25
N ASN A 119 -17.28 -24.11 10.50
CA ASN A 119 -17.17 -22.87 9.73
C ASN A 119 -17.36 -23.14 8.22
N ALA A 120 -18.18 -22.33 7.55
CA ALA A 120 -18.30 -22.32 6.09
C ALA A 120 -17.38 -21.26 5.44
N ASP A 121 -17.17 -20.12 6.11
CA ASP A 121 -16.44 -18.99 5.57
C ASP A 121 -14.95 -19.33 5.38
N GLY A 122 -14.43 -19.10 4.18
CA GLY A 122 -13.05 -19.40 3.85
C GLY A 122 -12.77 -20.86 3.49
N THR A 123 -13.79 -21.72 3.50
CA THR A 123 -13.66 -23.17 3.25
C THR A 123 -14.09 -23.54 1.83
N LEU A 124 -13.50 -24.61 1.30
CA LEU A 124 -13.95 -25.27 0.09
C LEU A 124 -15.13 -26.17 0.43
N VAL A 125 -16.33 -25.78 0.00
CA VAL A 125 -17.56 -26.55 0.23
C VAL A 125 -17.78 -27.57 -0.88
N LEU A 126 -17.75 -28.85 -0.53
CA LEU A 126 -18.08 -29.96 -1.41
C LEU A 126 -19.54 -30.37 -1.21
N ASP A 127 -20.27 -30.55 -2.31
CA ASP A 127 -21.59 -31.18 -2.30
C ASP A 127 -21.43 -32.70 -2.21
N VAL A 128 -22.33 -33.36 -1.48
CA VAL A 128 -22.41 -34.82 -1.44
C VAL A 128 -23.85 -35.30 -1.56
N GLY A 129 -24.09 -36.18 -2.53
CA GLY A 129 -25.38 -36.80 -2.81
C GLY A 129 -25.75 -37.95 -1.86
N ASP A 130 -26.82 -38.66 -2.20
CA ASP A 130 -27.36 -39.78 -1.43
C ASP A 130 -26.91 -41.18 -1.91
N TRP A 131 -25.95 -41.25 -2.84
CA TRP A 131 -25.42 -42.51 -3.37
C TRP A 131 -23.91 -42.70 -3.09
N ASP A 132 -23.47 -43.96 -3.01
CA ASP A 132 -22.17 -44.33 -2.43
C ASP A 132 -20.96 -43.83 -3.26
N THR A 133 -21.04 -43.82 -4.59
CA THR A 133 -19.94 -43.36 -5.46
C THR A 133 -19.71 -41.85 -5.35
N HIS A 134 -20.76 -41.09 -5.05
CA HIS A 134 -20.66 -39.65 -4.75
C HIS A 134 -19.85 -39.42 -3.49
N TRP A 135 -20.16 -40.16 -2.43
CA TRP A 135 -19.45 -40.10 -1.16
C TRP A 135 -17.96 -40.43 -1.32
N LEU A 136 -17.66 -41.54 -1.99
CA LEU A 136 -16.28 -42.01 -2.18
C LEU A 136 -15.46 -41.03 -3.01
N SER A 137 -15.98 -40.59 -4.15
CA SER A 137 -15.30 -39.63 -5.03
C SER A 137 -15.11 -38.27 -4.36
N SER A 138 -16.13 -37.77 -3.65
CA SER A 138 -16.06 -36.50 -2.92
C SER A 138 -15.04 -36.53 -1.78
N LEU A 139 -14.91 -37.65 -1.07
CA LEU A 139 -13.93 -37.78 0.02
C LEU A 139 -12.49 -37.93 -0.49
N VAL A 140 -12.27 -38.58 -1.63
CA VAL A 140 -10.96 -38.55 -2.31
C VAL A 140 -10.56 -37.10 -2.60
N VAL A 141 -11.50 -36.32 -3.15
CA VAL A 141 -11.26 -34.88 -3.42
C VAL A 141 -11.07 -34.10 -2.12
N ALA A 142 -11.83 -34.39 -1.06
CA ALA A 142 -11.70 -33.73 0.24
C ALA A 142 -10.31 -33.93 0.86
N ILE A 143 -9.81 -35.17 0.87
CA ILE A 143 -8.47 -35.52 1.38
C ILE A 143 -7.41 -34.77 0.58
N LEU A 144 -7.47 -34.84 -0.75
CA LEU A 144 -6.51 -34.17 -1.63
C LEU A 144 -6.55 -32.63 -1.50
N ALA A 145 -7.74 -32.05 -1.37
CA ALA A 145 -7.90 -30.60 -1.22
C ALA A 145 -7.38 -30.11 0.15
N GLU A 146 -7.65 -30.83 1.24
CA GLU A 146 -7.25 -30.41 2.59
C GLU A 146 -5.81 -30.77 2.93
N GLU A 147 -5.44 -32.03 2.72
CA GLU A 147 -4.16 -32.57 3.18
C GLU A 147 -3.00 -32.26 2.22
N VAL A 148 -3.27 -32.05 0.93
CA VAL A 148 -2.23 -31.83 -0.09
C VAL A 148 -2.25 -30.40 -0.67
N THR A 149 -3.41 -29.92 -1.09
CA THR A 149 -3.52 -28.56 -1.68
C THR A 149 -3.49 -27.48 -0.59
N GLY A 150 -4.14 -27.75 0.55
CA GLY A 150 -4.15 -26.85 1.71
C GLY A 150 -5.37 -25.93 1.77
N TYR A 151 -6.53 -26.38 1.33
CA TYR A 151 -7.82 -25.77 1.67
C TYR A 151 -8.32 -26.31 3.00
N LYS A 152 -9.25 -25.63 3.65
CA LYS A 152 -10.13 -26.29 4.63
C LYS A 152 -11.40 -26.72 3.94
N VAL A 153 -11.86 -27.94 4.18
CA VAL A 153 -12.99 -28.53 3.47
C VAL A 153 -14.22 -28.61 4.37
N SER A 154 -15.34 -28.15 3.82
CA SER A 154 -16.67 -28.33 4.39
C SER A 154 -17.49 -29.21 3.47
N VAL A 155 -18.44 -29.96 4.02
CA VAL A 155 -19.25 -30.92 3.27
C VAL A 155 -20.73 -30.58 3.45
N SER A 156 -21.43 -30.36 2.35
CA SER A 156 -22.88 -30.17 2.29
C SER A 156 -23.52 -31.44 1.77
N VAL A 157 -24.34 -32.09 2.58
CA VAL A 157 -24.97 -33.37 2.27
C VAL A 157 -26.46 -33.20 2.00
N GLY A 158 -26.94 -33.85 0.95
CA GLY A 158 -28.36 -33.98 0.62
C GLY A 158 -28.92 -32.82 -0.22
N GLY A 159 -30.25 -32.67 -0.19
CA GLY A 159 -30.99 -31.79 -1.09
C GLY A 159 -31.15 -32.38 -2.49
N ALA A 160 -32.07 -31.82 -3.28
CA ALA A 160 -32.36 -32.37 -4.60
C ALA A 160 -31.14 -32.27 -5.53
N SER A 161 -30.84 -33.35 -6.26
CA SER A 161 -29.74 -33.41 -7.23
C SER A 161 -29.92 -32.43 -8.40
N VAL A 162 -31.16 -32.04 -8.68
CA VAL A 162 -31.50 -31.01 -9.68
C VAL A 162 -30.99 -29.61 -9.30
N ASP A 163 -30.87 -29.33 -8.00
CA ASP A 163 -30.48 -28.03 -7.48
C ASP A 163 -28.96 -27.84 -7.41
N VAL A 164 -28.15 -28.82 -7.83
CA VAL A 164 -26.67 -28.76 -7.70
C VAL A 164 -26.10 -27.51 -8.36
N THR A 165 -26.39 -27.26 -9.63
CA THR A 165 -25.87 -26.07 -10.33
C THR A 165 -26.45 -24.78 -9.76
N GLN A 166 -27.66 -24.83 -9.21
CA GLN A 166 -28.26 -23.71 -8.50
C GLN A 166 -27.50 -23.40 -7.20
N ARG A 167 -27.12 -24.42 -6.42
CA ARG A 167 -26.26 -24.32 -5.22
C ARG A 167 -24.88 -23.75 -5.54
N MET A 168 -24.39 -23.98 -6.75
CA MET A 168 -23.10 -23.46 -7.21
C MET A 168 -23.17 -22.04 -7.78
N SER A 169 -24.36 -21.53 -8.07
CA SER A 169 -24.59 -20.15 -8.54
C SER A 169 -24.78 -19.16 -7.37
N SER A 170 -24.73 -17.86 -7.65
CA SER A 170 -25.06 -16.80 -6.69
C SER A 170 -26.57 -16.59 -6.51
N ALA A 171 -27.41 -17.41 -7.15
CA ALA A 171 -28.86 -17.28 -7.13
C ALA A 171 -29.53 -18.43 -6.36
N ARG A 172 -30.77 -18.17 -5.89
CA ARG A 172 -31.69 -19.17 -5.32
C ARG A 172 -31.02 -20.00 -4.19
N THR A 173 -31.00 -21.34 -4.30
CA THR A 173 -30.40 -22.21 -3.28
C THR A 173 -28.91 -21.94 -3.09
N GLY A 174 -28.20 -21.39 -4.08
CA GLY A 174 -26.79 -21.01 -3.91
C GLY A 174 -26.56 -19.82 -2.98
N VAL A 175 -27.61 -19.05 -2.64
CA VAL A 175 -27.55 -18.06 -1.54
C VAL A 175 -27.56 -18.75 -0.18
N CYS A 176 -28.26 -19.88 -0.07
CA CYS A 176 -28.52 -20.56 1.19
C CYS A 176 -27.56 -21.71 1.49
N THR A 177 -27.23 -22.51 0.49
CA THR A 177 -26.33 -23.65 0.56
C THR A 177 -25.29 -23.54 -0.57
N PRO A 178 -24.39 -22.53 -0.51
CA PRO A 178 -23.38 -22.30 -1.54
C PRO A 178 -22.38 -23.46 -1.62
N THR A 179 -22.29 -24.05 -2.80
CA THR A 179 -21.39 -25.18 -3.08
C THR A 179 -20.31 -24.74 -4.07
N HIS A 180 -19.09 -25.23 -3.87
CA HIS A 180 -17.95 -24.90 -4.74
C HIS A 180 -17.63 -26.01 -5.75
N PHE A 181 -17.79 -27.27 -5.35
CA PHE A 181 -17.49 -28.44 -6.18
C PHE A 181 -18.49 -29.55 -5.89
N ASN A 182 -18.88 -30.27 -6.93
CA ASN A 182 -19.64 -31.52 -6.81
C ASN A 182 -18.92 -32.58 -7.65
N ALA A 183 -18.57 -33.71 -7.01
CA ALA A 183 -17.82 -34.80 -7.62
C ALA A 183 -18.64 -35.67 -8.57
N GLU A 184 -19.97 -35.62 -8.55
CA GLU A 184 -20.77 -36.46 -9.43
C GLU A 184 -22.18 -35.86 -9.63
N VAL A 185 -22.55 -35.63 -10.88
CA VAL A 185 -23.90 -35.20 -11.23
C VAL A 185 -24.52 -36.10 -12.27
N TRP A 186 -25.69 -36.65 -11.93
CA TRP A 186 -26.55 -37.32 -12.89
C TRP A 186 -27.32 -36.29 -13.71
N SER A 187 -26.94 -36.14 -14.97
CA SER A 187 -27.43 -35.06 -15.84
C SER A 187 -28.73 -35.40 -16.60
N SER A 188 -29.17 -36.66 -16.51
CA SER A 188 -30.41 -37.17 -17.12
C SER A 188 -31.63 -36.46 -16.52
N GLY A 189 -32.40 -35.77 -17.37
CA GLY A 189 -33.62 -35.03 -16.96
C GLY A 189 -33.38 -33.66 -16.30
N THR A 190 -32.14 -33.32 -15.93
CA THR A 190 -31.81 -32.07 -15.21
C THR A 190 -31.09 -31.05 -16.09
N LEU A 191 -30.61 -31.45 -17.27
CA LEU A 191 -29.80 -30.61 -18.17
C LEU A 191 -30.39 -29.24 -18.50
N SER A 192 -31.72 -29.16 -18.66
CA SER A 192 -32.40 -27.90 -18.95
C SER A 192 -32.33 -26.93 -17.77
N GLU A 193 -32.43 -27.44 -16.54
CA GLU A 193 -32.33 -26.65 -15.31
C GLU A 193 -30.88 -26.28 -15.01
N LEU A 194 -29.94 -27.21 -15.24
CA LEU A 194 -28.49 -26.96 -15.09
C LEU A 194 -28.04 -25.80 -16.01
N ARG A 195 -28.58 -25.70 -17.23
CA ARG A 195 -28.27 -24.61 -18.18
C ARG A 195 -28.74 -23.23 -17.73
N VAL A 196 -29.74 -23.13 -16.85
CA VAL A 196 -30.26 -21.83 -16.39
C VAL A 196 -29.23 -21.10 -15.54
N TYR A 197 -28.44 -21.84 -14.74
CA TYR A 197 -27.51 -21.27 -13.75
C TYR A 197 -26.03 -21.52 -14.08
N SER A 198 -25.73 -22.06 -15.27
CA SER A 198 -24.37 -22.41 -15.70
C SER A 198 -23.51 -21.21 -16.14
N ASN A 199 -23.95 -19.97 -15.91
CA ASN A 199 -23.16 -18.77 -16.21
C ASN A 199 -22.07 -18.51 -15.16
N GLU A 200 -22.24 -19.02 -13.95
CA GLU A 200 -21.35 -18.81 -12.79
C GLU A 200 -20.60 -20.08 -12.37
N SER A 201 -21.02 -21.22 -12.88
CA SER A 201 -20.29 -22.48 -12.83
C SER A 201 -19.86 -22.91 -14.23
N TYR A 202 -18.94 -23.87 -14.32
CA TYR A 202 -18.63 -24.55 -15.58
C TYR A 202 -18.63 -26.06 -15.35
N LEU A 203 -19.02 -26.78 -16.39
CA LEU A 203 -18.91 -28.23 -16.41
C LEU A 203 -17.50 -28.57 -16.88
N VAL A 204 -16.73 -29.20 -16.00
CA VAL A 204 -15.44 -29.81 -16.32
C VAL A 204 -15.72 -31.24 -16.80
N GLY A 205 -14.76 -31.87 -17.49
CA GLY A 205 -14.91 -33.27 -17.91
C GLY A 205 -15.43 -34.17 -16.78
N GLY A 206 -15.99 -35.34 -17.12
CA GLY A 206 -16.46 -36.27 -16.09
C GLY A 206 -15.29 -36.84 -15.28
N ILE A 207 -15.59 -37.40 -14.10
CA ILE A 207 -14.68 -38.38 -13.50
C ILE A 207 -14.51 -39.51 -14.55
N GLY A 208 -13.32 -40.08 -14.70
CA GLY A 208 -12.97 -41.04 -15.75
C GLY A 208 -13.80 -42.34 -15.84
N TYR A 209 -14.84 -42.50 -15.01
CA TYR A 209 -15.82 -43.57 -15.05
C TYR A 209 -17.18 -43.00 -15.46
N PHE A 210 -17.99 -43.79 -16.15
CA PHE A 210 -19.32 -43.36 -16.56
C PHE A 210 -20.35 -44.26 -15.92
N GLY A 211 -21.23 -43.66 -15.12
CA GLY A 211 -22.41 -44.37 -14.65
C GLY A 211 -23.29 -44.72 -15.84
N LEU A 212 -23.59 -46.01 -16.00
CA LEU A 212 -24.40 -46.53 -17.07
C LEU A 212 -25.64 -47.18 -16.45
N SER A 213 -26.81 -46.63 -16.74
CA SER A 213 -28.08 -47.30 -16.55
C SER A 213 -28.29 -48.39 -17.61
N GLY A 214 -28.96 -49.48 -17.27
CA GLY A 214 -29.23 -50.60 -18.17
C GLY A 214 -30.36 -51.50 -17.70
N LEU A 215 -30.73 -52.44 -18.57
CA LEU A 215 -31.53 -53.59 -18.19
C LEU A 215 -30.60 -54.77 -17.90
N TYR A 216 -30.89 -55.50 -16.84
CA TYR A 216 -30.09 -56.61 -16.36
C TYR A 216 -30.95 -57.85 -16.19
N THR A 217 -30.31 -59.01 -16.36
CA THR A 217 -30.91 -60.34 -16.17
C THR A 217 -29.96 -61.21 -15.36
N THR A 218 -30.47 -62.27 -14.74
CA THR A 218 -29.61 -63.26 -14.07
C THR A 218 -28.68 -63.98 -15.05
N HIS A 219 -27.43 -64.17 -14.66
CA HIS A 219 -26.42 -64.88 -15.45
C HIS A 219 -26.85 -66.33 -15.73
N GLN A 220 -27.43 -66.99 -14.74
CA GLN A 220 -27.97 -68.34 -14.89
C GLN A 220 -29.03 -68.42 -16.00
N PHE A 221 -29.91 -67.41 -16.11
CA PHE A 221 -30.92 -67.39 -17.17
C PHE A 221 -30.29 -67.28 -18.57
N VAL A 222 -29.17 -66.55 -18.70
CA VAL A 222 -28.41 -66.48 -19.96
C VAL A 222 -27.82 -67.84 -20.33
N LEU A 223 -27.24 -68.55 -19.36
CA LEU A 223 -26.70 -69.90 -19.56
C LEU A 223 -27.81 -70.90 -19.93
N ASP A 224 -28.93 -70.87 -19.21
CA ASP A 224 -30.07 -71.75 -19.45
C ASP A 224 -30.69 -71.51 -20.84
N GLY A 225 -30.77 -70.25 -21.27
CA GLY A 225 -31.25 -69.89 -22.59
C GLY A 225 -30.33 -70.39 -23.71
N ALA A 226 -29.02 -70.28 -23.52
CA ALA A 226 -28.04 -70.81 -24.47
C ALA A 226 -28.08 -72.34 -24.56
N ALA A 227 -28.41 -73.03 -23.47
CA ALA A 227 -28.56 -74.48 -23.41
C ALA A 227 -29.93 -75.00 -23.90
N ALA A 228 -30.93 -74.13 -24.04
CA ALA A 228 -32.27 -74.51 -24.45
C ALA A 228 -32.34 -74.98 -25.92
N VAL A 229 -33.37 -75.77 -26.25
CA VAL A 229 -33.62 -76.26 -27.61
C VAL A 229 -35.05 -75.90 -28.03
N PRO A 230 -35.26 -74.97 -28.99
CA PRO A 230 -34.24 -74.13 -29.61
C PRO A 230 -33.65 -73.08 -28.63
N PRO A 231 -32.40 -72.62 -28.86
CA PRO A 231 -31.75 -71.67 -27.97
C PRO A 231 -32.42 -70.30 -28.02
N TYR A 232 -32.39 -69.60 -26.90
CA TYR A 232 -32.78 -68.20 -26.81
C TYR A 232 -31.79 -67.42 -25.95
N PHE A 233 -31.64 -66.12 -26.21
CA PHE A 233 -30.56 -65.32 -25.61
C PHE A 233 -31.12 -64.17 -24.76
N PRO A 234 -31.32 -64.37 -23.44
CA PRO A 234 -31.72 -63.29 -22.52
C PRO A 234 -30.71 -62.12 -22.46
N GLY A 235 -29.46 -62.33 -22.87
CA GLY A 235 -28.49 -61.24 -23.02
C GLY A 235 -28.77 -60.31 -24.22
N PHE A 236 -29.68 -60.66 -25.14
CA PHE A 236 -29.92 -59.90 -26.37
C PHE A 236 -31.38 -59.49 -26.55
N TRP A 237 -31.61 -58.18 -26.72
CA TRP A 237 -32.96 -57.57 -26.72
C TRP A 237 -33.95 -58.22 -27.70
N MET A 238 -33.50 -58.69 -28.87
CA MET A 238 -34.37 -59.21 -29.92
C MET A 238 -35.19 -60.42 -29.43
N HIS A 239 -34.62 -61.25 -28.55
CA HIS A 239 -35.32 -62.45 -28.06
C HIS A 239 -36.46 -62.13 -27.10
N TYR A 240 -36.46 -60.96 -26.47
CA TYR A 240 -37.60 -60.45 -25.69
C TYR A 240 -38.79 -60.08 -26.57
N LYS A 241 -38.58 -59.87 -27.89
CA LYS A 241 -39.63 -59.60 -28.87
C LYS A 241 -40.18 -60.89 -29.50
N ILE A 242 -39.30 -61.83 -29.84
CA ILE A 242 -39.66 -62.96 -30.72
C ILE A 242 -39.85 -64.31 -29.99
N SER A 243 -39.27 -64.51 -28.79
CA SER A 243 -39.30 -65.82 -28.11
C SER A 243 -40.43 -65.89 -27.09
N ASN A 244 -41.48 -66.68 -27.39
CA ASN A 244 -42.56 -66.94 -26.44
C ASN A 244 -42.06 -67.64 -25.17
N THR A 245 -41.09 -68.56 -25.29
CA THR A 245 -40.49 -69.26 -24.15
C THR A 245 -39.85 -68.28 -23.18
N LEU A 246 -39.07 -67.33 -23.68
CA LEU A 246 -38.42 -66.30 -22.89
C LEU A 246 -39.46 -65.40 -22.22
N ILE A 247 -40.43 -64.89 -22.98
CA ILE A 247 -41.49 -64.00 -22.47
C ILE A 247 -42.28 -64.68 -21.33
N ASN A 248 -42.61 -65.96 -21.48
CA ASN A 248 -43.38 -66.70 -20.47
C ASN A 248 -42.58 -66.94 -19.17
N GLN A 249 -41.25 -67.08 -19.25
CA GLN A 249 -40.42 -67.21 -18.06
C GLN A 249 -40.35 -65.90 -17.25
N LEU A 250 -40.54 -64.76 -17.90
CA LEU A 250 -40.60 -63.43 -17.28
C LEU A 250 -42.05 -62.92 -17.09
N SER A 251 -43.02 -63.83 -16.95
CA SER A 251 -44.44 -63.50 -16.95
C SER A 251 -44.83 -62.45 -15.89
N VAL A 252 -45.49 -61.39 -16.33
CA VAL A 252 -46.04 -60.36 -15.44
C VAL A 252 -47.09 -60.93 -14.47
N ALA A 253 -47.82 -61.97 -14.87
CA ALA A 253 -48.82 -62.61 -14.01
C ALA A 253 -48.15 -63.28 -12.80
N SER A 254 -47.04 -63.98 -13.03
CA SER A 254 -46.23 -64.59 -11.96
C SER A 254 -45.64 -63.54 -11.02
N PHE A 255 -45.17 -62.41 -11.57
CA PHE A 255 -44.65 -61.30 -10.77
C PHE A 255 -45.73 -60.64 -9.91
N LYS A 256 -46.89 -60.30 -10.49
CA LYS A 256 -47.99 -59.67 -9.75
C LYS A 256 -48.62 -60.60 -8.70
N ALA A 257 -48.45 -61.91 -8.84
CA ALA A 257 -48.85 -62.88 -7.82
C ALA A 257 -47.87 -62.99 -6.65
N ASP A 258 -46.63 -62.50 -6.80
CA ASP A 258 -45.63 -62.52 -5.73
C ASP A 258 -45.85 -61.38 -4.73
N THR A 259 -46.64 -61.70 -3.69
CA THR A 259 -46.98 -60.78 -2.59
C THR A 259 -45.78 -60.25 -1.81
N LYS A 260 -44.57 -60.81 -2.00
CA LYS A 260 -43.34 -60.30 -1.38
C LYS A 260 -42.89 -58.97 -2.00
N TYR A 261 -43.18 -58.74 -3.27
CA TYR A 261 -42.71 -57.56 -4.02
C TYR A 261 -43.86 -56.73 -4.63
N TYR A 262 -45.01 -57.34 -4.89
CA TYR A 262 -46.14 -56.67 -5.54
C TYR A 262 -47.49 -56.92 -4.79
N PRO A 263 -48.30 -55.88 -4.55
CA PRO A 263 -48.01 -54.46 -4.76
C PRO A 263 -46.92 -53.95 -3.80
N PRO A 264 -46.13 -52.93 -4.20
CA PRO A 264 -45.07 -52.40 -3.35
C PRO A 264 -45.63 -51.72 -2.08
N ALA A 265 -44.88 -51.78 -0.98
CA ALA A 265 -45.28 -51.20 0.30
C ALA A 265 -45.39 -49.67 0.29
N LYS A 266 -44.62 -49.00 -0.59
CA LYS A 266 -44.68 -47.56 -0.84
C LYS A 266 -45.26 -47.32 -2.23
N LYS A 267 -46.01 -46.22 -2.40
CA LYS A 267 -46.51 -45.80 -3.71
C LYS A 267 -45.37 -45.13 -4.51
N TYR A 268 -44.80 -45.85 -5.47
CA TYR A 268 -43.70 -45.34 -6.30
C TYR A 268 -44.18 -44.69 -7.61
N CYS A 269 -45.21 -45.25 -8.25
CA CYS A 269 -45.84 -44.67 -9.44
C CYS A 269 -47.34 -44.56 -9.22
N GLU A 270 -47.87 -43.33 -9.21
CA GLU A 270 -49.31 -43.09 -9.06
C GLU A 270 -50.06 -43.31 -10.36
N ASP A 271 -51.33 -43.70 -10.25
CA ASP A 271 -52.18 -43.91 -11.42
C ASP A 271 -52.27 -42.63 -12.26
N GLY A 272 -52.08 -42.77 -13.58
CA GLY A 272 -52.04 -41.66 -14.52
C GLY A 272 -50.67 -40.99 -14.67
N THR A 273 -49.70 -41.27 -13.80
CA THR A 273 -48.32 -40.77 -13.93
C THR A 273 -47.52 -41.67 -14.86
N LEU A 274 -46.94 -41.14 -15.94
CA LEU A 274 -46.19 -41.92 -16.96
C LEU A 274 -46.95 -43.15 -17.52
N GLY A 275 -48.28 -43.10 -17.54
CA GLY A 275 -49.11 -44.23 -17.98
C GLY A 275 -49.16 -45.39 -16.98
N CYS A 276 -48.80 -45.16 -15.72
CA CYS A 276 -48.95 -46.15 -14.67
C CYS A 276 -50.42 -46.40 -14.33
N GLN A 277 -50.72 -47.67 -14.08
CA GLN A 277 -51.94 -48.17 -13.47
C GLN A 277 -51.54 -49.33 -12.55
N ASP A 278 -51.96 -49.29 -11.30
CA ASP A 278 -51.53 -50.24 -10.25
C ASP A 278 -50.00 -50.35 -10.17
N TYR A 279 -49.30 -49.21 -10.10
CA TYR A 279 -47.83 -49.15 -9.99
C TYR A 279 -47.05 -49.65 -11.23
N CYS A 280 -47.71 -50.07 -12.30
CA CYS A 280 -47.05 -50.49 -13.54
C CYS A 280 -47.53 -49.70 -14.76
N SER A 281 -46.61 -49.37 -15.66
CA SER A 281 -46.96 -48.94 -17.03
C SER A 281 -46.80 -50.11 -18.01
N LYS A 282 -47.42 -50.06 -19.19
CA LYS A 282 -47.30 -51.14 -20.19
C LYS A 282 -47.05 -50.63 -21.60
N SER A 283 -46.26 -51.39 -22.37
CA SER A 283 -45.98 -51.06 -23.77
C SER A 283 -47.21 -51.30 -24.67
N LYS A 284 -47.25 -50.61 -25.82
CA LYS A 284 -48.28 -50.86 -26.83
C LYS A 284 -48.26 -52.31 -27.31
N ALA A 285 -47.07 -52.86 -27.55
CA ALA A 285 -46.88 -54.26 -27.94
C ALA A 285 -47.46 -55.24 -26.90
N CYS A 286 -47.37 -54.92 -25.61
CA CYS A 286 -48.03 -55.71 -24.58
C CYS A 286 -49.55 -55.65 -24.68
N THR A 287 -50.12 -54.45 -24.86
CA THR A 287 -51.57 -54.26 -25.03
C THR A 287 -52.11 -55.05 -26.22
N ASP A 288 -51.42 -54.97 -27.37
CA ASP A 288 -51.81 -55.68 -28.59
C ASP A 288 -51.68 -57.20 -28.40
N ARG A 289 -50.70 -57.66 -27.62
CA ARG A 289 -50.47 -59.08 -27.32
C ARG A 289 -51.47 -59.65 -26.32
N GLU A 290 -51.85 -58.92 -25.28
CA GLU A 290 -52.92 -59.29 -24.35
C GLU A 290 -54.26 -59.42 -25.08
N ALA A 291 -54.56 -58.52 -26.02
CA ALA A 291 -55.74 -58.60 -26.88
C ALA A 291 -55.76 -59.87 -27.76
N ALA A 292 -54.59 -60.45 -28.03
CA ALA A 292 -54.42 -61.73 -28.73
C ALA A 292 -54.27 -62.94 -27.77
N ASN A 293 -54.65 -62.80 -26.49
CA ASN A 293 -54.50 -63.82 -25.43
C ASN A 293 -53.05 -64.27 -25.17
N GLY A 294 -52.06 -63.45 -25.51
CA GLY A 294 -50.65 -63.70 -25.18
C GLY A 294 -50.25 -63.11 -23.82
N GLN A 295 -49.19 -63.65 -23.20
CA GLN A 295 -48.60 -63.10 -21.98
C GLN A 295 -47.58 -62.00 -22.28
N CYS A 296 -47.44 -61.03 -21.37
CA CYS A 296 -46.39 -60.03 -21.38
C CYS A 296 -45.32 -60.33 -20.33
N LEU A 297 -44.10 -59.87 -20.62
CA LEU A 297 -43.00 -59.93 -19.66
C LEU A 297 -43.04 -58.75 -18.69
N VAL A 298 -42.38 -58.88 -17.54
CA VAL A 298 -42.16 -57.78 -16.59
C VAL A 298 -40.72 -57.27 -16.65
N VAL A 299 -40.57 -55.95 -16.60
CA VAL A 299 -39.34 -55.25 -16.25
C VAL A 299 -39.57 -54.65 -14.87
N ALA A 300 -38.84 -55.13 -13.86
CA ALA A 300 -38.86 -54.53 -12.53
C ALA A 300 -38.10 -53.20 -12.58
N MET A 301 -38.80 -52.11 -12.29
CA MET A 301 -38.28 -50.74 -12.29
C MET A 301 -38.14 -50.24 -10.86
N MET A 302 -37.14 -49.38 -10.62
CA MET A 302 -36.92 -48.79 -9.31
C MET A 302 -37.95 -47.70 -9.03
N THR A 303 -37.80 -46.53 -9.63
CA THR A 303 -38.71 -45.39 -9.46
C THR A 303 -38.95 -44.73 -10.82
N PRO A 304 -40.07 -44.00 -11.00
CA PRO A 304 -40.41 -43.38 -12.28
C PRO A 304 -39.56 -42.16 -12.64
N PHE A 305 -38.81 -41.59 -11.68
CA PHE A 305 -37.99 -40.39 -11.89
C PHE A 305 -36.55 -40.69 -12.32
N PHE A 306 -36.04 -41.90 -12.07
CA PHE A 306 -34.74 -42.32 -12.62
C PHE A 306 -34.87 -42.65 -14.10
N ASP A 307 -34.02 -42.02 -14.93
CA ASP A 307 -34.08 -42.08 -16.40
C ASP A 307 -35.52 -41.99 -16.92
N GLN A 308 -36.24 -40.98 -16.43
CA GLN A 308 -37.68 -40.84 -16.57
C GLN A 308 -38.16 -41.11 -18.01
N GLY A 309 -38.95 -42.17 -18.18
CA GLY A 309 -39.53 -42.54 -19.48
C GLY A 309 -38.58 -43.22 -20.47
N TYR A 310 -37.26 -43.26 -20.20
CA TYR A 310 -36.25 -43.68 -21.18
C TYR A 310 -36.31 -45.17 -21.50
N PHE A 311 -36.13 -46.06 -20.51
CA PHE A 311 -36.16 -47.51 -20.77
C PHE A 311 -37.54 -47.99 -21.19
N GLN A 312 -38.60 -47.33 -20.72
CA GLN A 312 -39.96 -47.55 -21.19
C GLN A 312 -40.09 -47.24 -22.69
N ALA A 313 -39.53 -46.12 -23.16
CA ALA A 313 -39.49 -45.74 -24.56
C ALA A 313 -38.62 -46.69 -25.39
N VAL A 314 -37.42 -47.04 -24.93
CA VAL A 314 -36.52 -47.96 -25.64
C VAL A 314 -37.20 -49.31 -25.85
N VAL A 315 -37.75 -49.91 -24.80
CA VAL A 315 -38.42 -51.22 -24.87
C VAL A 315 -39.70 -51.14 -25.73
N SER A 316 -40.47 -50.05 -25.62
CA SER A 316 -41.67 -49.84 -26.45
C SER A 316 -41.34 -49.63 -27.93
N ASN A 317 -40.30 -48.86 -28.26
CA ASN A 317 -39.85 -48.59 -29.64
C ASN A 317 -39.27 -49.82 -30.32
N LEU A 318 -38.86 -50.84 -29.55
CA LEU A 318 -38.43 -52.13 -30.06
C LEU A 318 -39.59 -53.12 -30.23
N ASP A 319 -40.82 -52.70 -29.93
CA ASP A 319 -42.05 -53.52 -29.88
C ASP A 319 -41.94 -54.73 -28.93
N ILE A 320 -41.24 -54.58 -27.80
CA ILE A 320 -41.15 -55.64 -26.80
C ILE A 320 -42.42 -55.59 -25.92
N PRO A 321 -43.13 -56.72 -25.73
CA PRO A 321 -44.38 -56.76 -24.96
C PRO A 321 -44.12 -56.82 -23.45
N ALA A 322 -43.85 -55.65 -22.84
CA ALA A 322 -43.43 -55.51 -21.45
C ALA A 322 -44.39 -54.67 -20.59
N TYR A 323 -44.50 -55.07 -19.32
CA TYR A 323 -44.91 -54.21 -18.21
C TYR A 323 -43.66 -53.63 -17.52
N PHE A 324 -43.72 -52.37 -17.13
CA PHE A 324 -42.70 -51.70 -16.34
C PHE A 324 -43.29 -51.43 -14.95
N CYS A 325 -42.91 -52.24 -13.96
CA CYS A 325 -43.51 -52.21 -12.63
C CYS A 325 -42.55 -51.58 -11.60
N PHE A 326 -42.98 -50.50 -10.96
CA PHE A 326 -42.14 -49.69 -10.07
C PHE A 326 -42.23 -50.16 -8.62
N ILE A 327 -41.18 -50.80 -8.11
CA ILE A 327 -41.14 -51.40 -6.77
C ILE A 327 -40.08 -50.79 -5.83
N GLY A 328 -39.45 -49.69 -6.24
CA GLY A 328 -38.42 -48.97 -5.47
C GLY A 328 -37.02 -49.56 -5.62
N TYR A 329 -35.99 -48.74 -5.35
CA TYR A 329 -34.58 -49.16 -5.37
C TYR A 329 -34.35 -50.43 -4.52
N GLY A 330 -34.69 -50.38 -3.23
CA GLY A 330 -34.55 -51.55 -2.34
C GLY A 330 -35.43 -52.74 -2.73
N GLY A 331 -36.58 -52.50 -3.36
CA GLY A 331 -37.47 -53.57 -3.85
C GLY A 331 -36.88 -54.30 -5.04
N VAL A 332 -36.33 -53.56 -6.02
CA VAL A 332 -35.63 -54.13 -7.18
C VAL A 332 -34.39 -54.91 -6.75
N ASN A 333 -33.53 -54.32 -5.91
CA ASN A 333 -32.30 -54.99 -5.45
C ASN A 333 -32.63 -56.32 -4.76
N LYS A 334 -33.65 -56.32 -3.89
CA LYS A 334 -34.08 -57.55 -3.20
C LYS A 334 -34.71 -58.55 -4.16
N TYR A 335 -35.55 -58.10 -5.09
CA TYR A 335 -36.18 -58.97 -6.09
C TYR A 335 -35.14 -59.64 -6.99
N ALA A 336 -34.15 -58.89 -7.47
CA ALA A 336 -33.08 -59.40 -8.29
C ALA A 336 -32.15 -60.36 -7.52
N ALA A 337 -31.70 -59.99 -6.31
CA ALA A 337 -30.85 -60.85 -5.48
C ALA A 337 -31.53 -62.17 -5.10
N ASP A 338 -32.80 -62.12 -4.69
CA ASP A 338 -33.55 -63.33 -4.36
C ASP A 338 -33.80 -64.22 -5.60
N ALA A 339 -33.97 -63.61 -6.79
CA ALA A 339 -34.07 -64.35 -8.03
C ALA A 339 -32.75 -65.03 -8.42
N ALA A 340 -31.61 -64.33 -8.28
CA ALA A 340 -30.28 -64.91 -8.52
C ALA A 340 -30.00 -66.09 -7.58
N ALA A 341 -30.23 -65.91 -6.28
CA ALA A 341 -30.05 -66.96 -5.28
C ALA A 341 -30.93 -68.20 -5.53
N ALA A 342 -32.12 -68.00 -6.09
CA ALA A 342 -33.06 -69.07 -6.43
C ALA A 342 -32.89 -69.64 -7.86
N GLY A 343 -31.92 -69.15 -8.65
CA GLY A 343 -31.75 -69.52 -10.06
C GLY A 343 -32.95 -69.16 -10.94
N LYS A 344 -33.73 -68.14 -10.58
CA LYS A 344 -34.93 -67.71 -11.31
C LYS A 344 -34.60 -66.65 -12.37
N PRO A 345 -35.31 -66.65 -13.50
CA PRO A 345 -35.19 -65.60 -14.51
C PRO A 345 -35.81 -64.29 -13.99
N VAL A 346 -35.13 -63.18 -14.25
CA VAL A 346 -35.60 -61.83 -13.93
C VAL A 346 -35.12 -60.85 -14.98
N LEU A 347 -35.90 -59.79 -15.22
CA LEU A 347 -35.49 -58.65 -16.01
C LEU A 347 -35.77 -57.38 -15.20
N PHE A 348 -34.75 -56.58 -14.96
CA PHE A 348 -34.85 -55.40 -14.11
C PHE A 348 -33.98 -54.24 -14.60
N TYR A 349 -34.39 -53.03 -14.24
CA TYR A 349 -33.61 -51.81 -14.45
C TYR A 349 -32.64 -51.60 -13.29
N HIS A 350 -31.39 -51.29 -13.60
CA HIS A 350 -30.36 -50.91 -12.63
C HIS A 350 -29.31 -50.02 -13.29
N TYR A 351 -28.37 -49.51 -12.52
CA TYR A 351 -27.19 -48.78 -12.98
C TYR A 351 -25.90 -49.35 -12.39
N GLU A 352 -24.80 -49.19 -13.11
CA GLU A 352 -23.44 -49.46 -12.65
C GLU A 352 -22.60 -48.19 -12.82
N PRO A 353 -21.68 -47.86 -11.90
CA PRO A 353 -21.36 -48.59 -10.67
C PRO A 353 -22.41 -48.42 -9.55
N ASP A 354 -22.70 -49.51 -8.83
CA ASP A 354 -23.52 -49.51 -7.61
C ASP A 354 -23.09 -50.69 -6.72
N LEU A 355 -23.20 -50.55 -5.39
CA LEU A 355 -22.81 -51.59 -4.43
C LEU A 355 -23.51 -52.93 -4.66
N PHE A 356 -24.72 -52.92 -5.24
CA PHE A 356 -25.45 -54.12 -5.63
C PHE A 356 -24.62 -55.00 -6.56
N HIS A 357 -24.07 -54.44 -7.64
CA HIS A 357 -23.29 -55.17 -8.63
C HIS A 357 -21.92 -55.63 -8.09
N ILE A 358 -21.35 -54.90 -7.12
CA ILE A 358 -20.12 -55.29 -6.44
C ILE A 358 -20.34 -56.48 -5.51
N LYS A 359 -21.44 -56.47 -4.75
CA LYS A 359 -21.81 -57.58 -3.85
C LYS A 359 -22.20 -58.85 -4.60
N HIS A 360 -22.85 -58.71 -5.75
CA HIS A 360 -23.35 -59.80 -6.58
C HIS A 360 -22.52 -60.00 -7.86
N LYS A 361 -21.19 -59.86 -7.75
CA LYS A 361 -20.27 -59.89 -8.89
C LYS A 361 -20.40 -61.20 -9.67
N GLY A 362 -20.78 -61.10 -10.94
CA GLY A 362 -20.95 -62.25 -11.84
C GLY A 362 -22.31 -62.95 -11.75
N GLU A 363 -23.25 -62.48 -10.93
CA GLU A 363 -24.60 -63.07 -10.83
C GLU A 363 -25.58 -62.50 -11.87
N PHE A 364 -25.26 -61.37 -12.48
CA PHE A 364 -26.12 -60.66 -13.43
C PHE A 364 -25.35 -60.27 -14.70
N ASP A 365 -26.04 -60.37 -15.83
CA ASP A 365 -25.57 -59.90 -17.14
C ASP A 365 -26.41 -58.71 -17.60
N ARG A 366 -25.74 -57.70 -18.19
CA ARG A 366 -26.43 -56.60 -18.86
C ARG A 366 -27.06 -57.09 -20.17
N VAL A 367 -28.30 -56.72 -20.41
CA VAL A 367 -29.01 -56.95 -21.67
C VAL A 367 -28.50 -55.96 -22.73
N PHE A 368 -27.98 -56.49 -23.83
CA PHE A 368 -27.56 -55.69 -24.98
C PHE A 368 -28.76 -55.14 -25.74
N LEU A 369 -29.01 -53.85 -25.56
CA LEU A 369 -29.95 -53.04 -26.32
C LEU A 369 -29.28 -52.47 -27.60
N PRO A 370 -30.03 -52.15 -28.66
CA PRO A 370 -29.45 -51.57 -29.86
C PRO A 370 -28.90 -50.17 -29.56
N ARG A 371 -27.86 -49.76 -30.30
CA ARG A 371 -27.29 -48.42 -30.16
C ARG A 371 -28.37 -47.36 -30.39
N THR A 372 -28.50 -46.44 -29.45
CA THR A 372 -29.39 -45.29 -29.58
C THR A 372 -28.89 -44.33 -30.65
N ASN A 373 -29.80 -43.62 -31.31
CA ASN A 373 -29.46 -42.51 -32.20
C ASN A 373 -29.27 -41.24 -31.36
N PRO A 374 -28.04 -40.67 -31.27
CA PRO A 374 -27.77 -39.49 -30.44
C PRO A 374 -28.59 -38.25 -30.80
N GLU A 375 -28.97 -38.08 -32.07
CA GLU A 375 -29.80 -36.95 -32.52
C GLU A 375 -31.22 -37.06 -32.01
N ARG A 376 -31.77 -38.29 -31.98
CA ARG A 376 -33.09 -38.56 -31.40
C ARG A 376 -33.07 -38.45 -29.87
N VAL A 377 -31.94 -38.79 -29.27
CA VAL A 377 -31.70 -38.68 -27.82
C VAL A 377 -31.79 -37.22 -27.34
N LYS A 378 -31.36 -36.27 -28.17
CA LYS A 378 -31.39 -34.84 -27.86
C LYS A 378 -32.81 -34.25 -27.82
N LEU A 379 -33.79 -34.94 -28.41
CA LEU A 379 -35.17 -34.47 -28.53
C LEU A 379 -36.07 -34.95 -27.38
N SER A 380 -35.57 -35.74 -26.42
CA SER A 380 -36.42 -36.19 -25.31
C SER A 380 -36.88 -35.06 -24.41
N THR A 381 -38.17 -35.08 -24.13
CA THR A 381 -38.88 -34.21 -23.20
C THR A 381 -39.04 -34.82 -21.81
N GLY A 382 -38.44 -35.98 -21.54
CA GLY A 382 -38.59 -36.69 -20.25
C GLY A 382 -39.98 -37.28 -20.02
N LYS A 383 -40.75 -37.49 -21.09
CA LYS A 383 -42.09 -38.10 -21.07
C LYS A 383 -42.06 -39.52 -21.64
N TYR A 384 -43.09 -40.31 -21.33
CA TYR A 384 -43.24 -41.67 -21.85
C TYR A 384 -43.18 -41.68 -23.39
N GLY A 385 -42.20 -42.39 -23.95
CA GLY A 385 -42.05 -42.58 -25.40
C GLY A 385 -40.94 -41.81 -26.10
N GLU A 386 -40.00 -41.15 -25.39
CA GLU A 386 -38.91 -40.40 -26.02
C GLU A 386 -37.49 -40.79 -25.55
N ASN A 387 -36.50 -40.59 -26.44
CA ASN A 387 -35.13 -41.10 -26.32
C ASN A 387 -34.25 -40.12 -25.52
N GLY A 388 -33.59 -40.54 -24.45
CA GLY A 388 -32.64 -39.75 -23.64
C GLY A 388 -31.33 -40.52 -23.38
N SER A 389 -30.31 -39.89 -22.79
CA SER A 389 -29.03 -40.53 -22.44
C SER A 389 -28.53 -39.95 -21.12
N PRO A 390 -27.88 -40.75 -20.26
CA PRO A 390 -27.12 -40.23 -19.14
C PRO A 390 -25.67 -39.93 -19.53
N ASN A 391 -25.14 -38.82 -19.03
CA ASN A 391 -23.70 -38.53 -18.93
C ASN A 391 -23.46 -38.04 -17.50
N SER A 392 -22.49 -38.61 -16.78
CA SER A 392 -22.01 -38.02 -15.53
C SER A 392 -21.03 -36.89 -15.86
N GLN A 393 -21.31 -35.68 -15.38
CA GLN A 393 -20.45 -34.51 -15.60
C GLN A 393 -20.15 -33.83 -14.26
N LEU A 394 -18.99 -33.19 -14.16
CA LEU A 394 -18.54 -32.49 -12.96
C LEU A 394 -18.83 -31.00 -13.06
N PRO A 395 -19.65 -30.40 -12.20
CA PRO A 395 -19.75 -28.95 -12.12
C PRO A 395 -18.72 -28.37 -11.13
N LEU A 396 -18.20 -27.19 -11.47
CA LEU A 396 -17.23 -26.43 -10.67
C LEU A 396 -17.57 -24.92 -10.66
N SER A 397 -17.45 -24.27 -9.51
CA SER A 397 -17.57 -22.81 -9.39
C SER A 397 -16.36 -22.10 -10.00
N LYS A 398 -16.58 -20.91 -10.60
CA LYS A 398 -15.50 -20.10 -11.18
C LYS A 398 -14.49 -19.62 -10.12
N ASP A 399 -13.24 -19.44 -10.58
CA ASP A 399 -12.15 -18.77 -9.85
C ASP A 399 -11.63 -19.46 -8.58
N LEU A 400 -11.60 -20.80 -8.56
CA LEU A 400 -10.96 -21.56 -7.46
C LEU A 400 -9.51 -21.95 -7.79
N PRO A 401 -8.52 -21.63 -6.94
CA PRO A 401 -7.13 -22.03 -7.16
C PRO A 401 -6.90 -23.57 -7.10
N ALA A 402 -7.87 -24.35 -6.64
CA ALA A 402 -7.90 -25.81 -6.79
C ALA A 402 -8.32 -26.27 -8.20
N GLY A 403 -8.48 -25.35 -9.15
CA GLY A 403 -8.93 -25.65 -10.52
C GLY A 403 -8.07 -26.70 -11.25
N ALA A 404 -6.77 -26.78 -10.97
CA ALA A 404 -5.90 -27.81 -11.55
C ALA A 404 -6.26 -29.23 -11.05
N LEU A 405 -6.44 -29.38 -9.73
CA LEU A 405 -6.90 -30.64 -9.12
C LEU A 405 -8.23 -31.07 -9.76
N PHE A 406 -9.20 -30.17 -9.82
CA PHE A 406 -10.52 -30.48 -10.34
C PHE A 406 -10.54 -30.72 -11.85
N ALA A 407 -9.65 -30.07 -12.61
CA ALA A 407 -9.55 -30.26 -14.06
C ALA A 407 -8.85 -31.54 -14.48
N LYS A 408 -7.95 -32.06 -13.65
CA LYS A 408 -7.19 -33.30 -13.92
C LYS A 408 -7.73 -34.52 -13.18
N LEU A 409 -8.60 -34.32 -12.18
CA LEU A 409 -9.27 -35.38 -11.42
C LEU A 409 -9.88 -36.42 -12.36
N THR A 410 -9.40 -37.65 -12.27
CA THR A 410 -9.86 -38.75 -13.13
C THR A 410 -9.85 -40.06 -12.35
N LEU A 411 -11.00 -40.53 -11.85
CA LEU A 411 -11.14 -41.89 -11.31
C LEU A 411 -11.67 -42.82 -12.40
N THR A 412 -10.98 -43.92 -12.68
CA THR A 412 -11.43 -44.92 -13.66
C THR A 412 -12.53 -45.82 -13.07
N ASP A 413 -13.20 -46.61 -13.92
CA ASP A 413 -14.17 -47.62 -13.45
C ASP A 413 -13.51 -48.60 -12.45
N THR A 414 -12.24 -48.93 -12.65
CA THR A 414 -11.47 -49.81 -11.75
C THR A 414 -11.23 -49.15 -10.39
N ASP A 415 -10.94 -47.84 -10.38
CA ASP A 415 -10.73 -47.08 -9.14
C ASP A 415 -12.01 -47.04 -8.30
N ILE A 416 -13.15 -46.76 -8.95
CA ILE A 416 -14.46 -46.73 -8.28
C ILE A 416 -14.86 -48.11 -7.75
N ASN A 417 -14.64 -49.18 -8.53
CA ASN A 417 -14.88 -50.54 -8.06
C ASN A 417 -13.99 -50.90 -6.86
N THR A 418 -12.75 -50.44 -6.85
CA THR A 418 -11.81 -50.63 -5.73
C THR A 418 -12.30 -49.88 -4.49
N LEU A 419 -12.63 -48.59 -4.63
CA LEU A 419 -13.19 -47.75 -3.57
C LEU A 419 -14.45 -48.36 -2.95
N MET A 420 -15.39 -48.86 -3.77
CA MET A 420 -16.60 -49.52 -3.28
C MET A 420 -16.30 -50.85 -2.58
N SER A 421 -15.34 -51.62 -3.08
CA SER A 421 -14.93 -52.90 -2.45
C SER A 421 -14.27 -52.66 -1.09
N GLU A 422 -13.41 -51.64 -0.99
CA GLU A 422 -12.82 -51.17 0.26
C GLU A 422 -13.90 -50.67 1.23
N TYR A 423 -14.88 -49.91 0.73
CA TYR A 423 -16.00 -49.45 1.54
C TYR A 423 -16.84 -50.60 2.10
N ILE A 424 -17.12 -51.65 1.30
CA ILE A 424 -17.83 -52.84 1.79
C ILE A 424 -17.01 -53.51 2.90
N THR A 425 -15.70 -53.66 2.70
CA THR A 425 -14.79 -54.24 3.70
C THR A 425 -14.78 -53.41 4.98
N ALA A 426 -14.78 -52.07 4.84
CA ALA A 426 -14.86 -51.13 5.96
C ALA A 426 -16.20 -51.11 6.68
N SER A 427 -17.29 -51.26 5.94
CA SER A 427 -18.63 -51.27 6.51
C SER A 427 -18.93 -52.55 7.28
N ASN A 428 -18.19 -53.64 7.03
CA ASN A 428 -18.29 -54.89 7.79
C ASN A 428 -17.53 -54.86 9.12
N ASP A 429 -16.69 -53.84 9.34
CA ASP A 429 -15.95 -53.64 10.58
C ASP A 429 -16.73 -52.73 11.53
N ASN A 430 -17.37 -53.32 12.54
CA ASN A 430 -18.18 -52.59 13.52
C ASN A 430 -17.37 -51.60 14.39
N THR A 431 -16.04 -51.63 14.32
CA THR A 431 -15.16 -50.69 15.05
C THR A 431 -14.77 -49.47 14.21
N GLU A 432 -15.07 -49.48 12.91
CA GLU A 432 -14.74 -48.41 11.98
C GLU A 432 -15.75 -47.25 12.08
N PRO A 433 -15.33 -46.06 12.56
CA PRO A 433 -16.26 -44.94 12.72
C PRO A 433 -16.60 -44.23 11.41
N SER A 434 -15.78 -44.35 10.36
CA SER A 434 -16.06 -43.75 9.04
C SER A 434 -15.59 -44.62 7.87
N PRO A 435 -16.39 -45.64 7.48
CA PRO A 435 -16.03 -46.56 6.40
C PRO A 435 -15.74 -45.88 5.05
N TYR A 436 -16.47 -44.81 4.73
CA TYR A 436 -16.24 -44.02 3.51
C TYR A 436 -14.90 -43.29 3.53
N PHE A 437 -14.55 -42.64 4.65
CA PHE A 437 -13.28 -41.96 4.78
C PHE A 437 -12.12 -42.94 4.72
N ARG A 438 -12.24 -44.09 5.39
CA ARG A 438 -11.23 -45.15 5.33
C ARG A 438 -10.99 -45.65 3.92
N ALA A 439 -12.05 -45.97 3.18
CA ALA A 439 -11.94 -46.44 1.80
C ALA A 439 -11.27 -45.39 0.90
N ALA A 440 -11.71 -44.13 0.98
CA ALA A 440 -11.10 -43.03 0.24
C ALA A 440 -9.63 -42.81 0.63
N CYS A 441 -9.30 -42.87 1.93
CA CYS A 441 -7.95 -42.68 2.43
C CYS A 441 -6.99 -43.80 1.98
N ASN A 442 -7.41 -45.06 2.06
CA ASN A 442 -6.62 -46.18 1.56
C ASN A 442 -6.34 -46.02 0.06
N TRP A 443 -7.36 -45.71 -0.73
CA TRP A 443 -7.18 -45.47 -2.16
C TRP A 443 -6.21 -44.32 -2.43
N VAL A 444 -6.31 -43.19 -1.71
CA VAL A 444 -5.36 -42.08 -1.82
C VAL A 444 -3.94 -42.54 -1.45
N LYS A 445 -3.75 -43.31 -0.38
CA LYS A 445 -2.42 -43.80 0.02
C LYS A 445 -1.79 -44.71 -1.05
N ASP A 446 -2.59 -45.59 -1.63
CA ASP A 446 -2.13 -46.62 -2.57
C ASP A 446 -1.89 -46.07 -3.99
N ASN A 447 -2.50 -44.94 -4.34
CA ASN A 447 -2.48 -44.41 -5.71
C ASN A 447 -1.72 -43.07 -5.83
N TYR A 448 -0.64 -42.88 -5.06
CA TYR A 448 0.19 -41.67 -5.06
C TYR A 448 0.58 -41.20 -6.47
N ASP A 449 1.06 -42.10 -7.32
CA ASP A 449 1.51 -41.75 -8.68
C ASP A 449 0.35 -41.24 -9.56
N VAL A 450 -0.88 -41.70 -9.31
CA VAL A 450 -2.06 -41.29 -10.09
C VAL A 450 -2.48 -39.87 -9.74
N TRP A 451 -2.69 -39.58 -8.45
CA TRP A 451 -3.23 -38.27 -8.05
C TRP A 451 -2.15 -37.19 -7.93
N SER A 452 -0.87 -37.54 -7.77
CA SER A 452 0.21 -36.55 -7.74
C SER A 452 0.35 -35.81 -9.08
N ASP A 453 -0.01 -36.45 -10.20
CA ASP A 453 -0.07 -35.83 -11.53
C ASP A 453 -1.25 -34.85 -11.70
N TRP A 454 -2.28 -34.97 -10.86
CA TRP A 454 -3.41 -34.02 -10.84
C TRP A 454 -3.03 -32.68 -10.21
N MET A 455 -1.95 -32.65 -9.44
CA MET A 455 -1.56 -31.52 -8.62
C MET A 455 -0.50 -30.66 -9.31
N ASP A 456 -0.69 -29.34 -9.30
CA ASP A 456 0.34 -28.41 -9.74
C ASP A 456 1.29 -28.06 -8.59
N ARG A 457 2.59 -28.00 -8.89
CA ARG A 457 3.60 -27.59 -7.91
C ARG A 457 3.39 -26.14 -7.49
N LEU A 458 3.80 -25.80 -6.27
CA LEU A 458 3.84 -24.40 -5.85
C LEU A 458 4.73 -23.56 -6.79
N PRO A 459 4.34 -22.30 -7.06
CA PRO A 459 5.17 -21.40 -7.84
C PRO A 459 6.48 -21.07 -7.11
N LEU A 460 7.49 -20.62 -7.86
CA LEU A 460 8.73 -20.09 -7.29
C LEU A 460 8.45 -18.81 -6.49
N CYS A 461 9.08 -18.69 -5.32
CA CYS A 461 9.02 -17.47 -4.53
C CYS A 461 9.76 -16.35 -5.26
N THR A 462 9.04 -15.26 -5.50
CA THR A 462 9.54 -14.04 -6.15
C THR A 462 9.21 -12.83 -5.31
N PHE A 463 10.09 -11.83 -5.36
CA PHE A 463 9.92 -10.59 -4.60
C PHE A 463 8.57 -9.91 -4.92
N GLU A 464 8.23 -9.76 -6.21
CA GLU A 464 7.02 -9.04 -6.64
C GLU A 464 5.70 -9.68 -6.22
N LYS A 465 5.61 -11.02 -6.23
CA LYS A 465 4.35 -11.73 -5.96
C LYS A 465 4.19 -12.15 -4.51
N HIS A 466 5.29 -12.44 -3.82
CA HIS A 466 5.27 -13.15 -2.54
C HIS A 466 5.84 -12.35 -1.37
N ILE A 467 6.52 -11.22 -1.60
CA ILE A 467 7.10 -10.39 -0.55
C ILE A 467 6.41 -9.03 -0.54
N ILE A 468 6.10 -8.52 0.65
CA ILE A 468 5.60 -7.17 0.88
C ILE A 468 6.66 -6.35 1.62
N SER A 469 6.73 -5.06 1.29
CA SER A 469 7.59 -4.11 1.97
C SER A 469 6.78 -3.21 2.92
N ARG A 470 7.32 -2.93 4.09
CA ARG A 470 6.76 -2.00 5.07
C ARG A 470 7.77 -0.91 5.36
N VAL A 471 7.37 0.34 5.20
CA VAL A 471 8.21 1.50 5.52
C VAL A 471 7.91 1.95 6.96
N THR A 472 8.94 2.02 7.79
CA THR A 472 8.86 2.55 9.15
C THR A 472 9.72 3.82 9.29
N GLY A 473 9.31 4.73 10.18
CA GLY A 473 9.98 6.03 10.39
C GLY A 473 9.35 7.25 9.71
N CYS A 474 8.13 7.13 9.17
CA CYS A 474 7.43 8.24 8.48
C CYS A 474 6.70 9.23 9.40
N GLY A 475 6.45 8.90 10.67
CA GLY A 475 5.60 9.70 11.56
C GLY A 475 6.30 10.69 12.50
N ASN A 476 7.63 10.60 12.68
CA ASN A 476 8.35 11.26 13.80
C ASN A 476 9.55 12.13 13.38
N ASP A 477 9.57 12.74 12.20
CA ASP A 477 10.73 13.52 11.70
C ASP A 477 12.08 12.80 11.78
N SER A 478 12.06 11.46 11.82
CA SER A 478 13.27 10.64 11.87
C SER A 478 14.08 10.89 10.61
N SER A 479 15.37 11.23 10.75
CA SER A 479 16.27 11.38 9.61
C SER A 479 16.50 10.07 8.84
N VAL A 480 16.16 8.93 9.44
CA VAL A 480 16.37 7.59 8.88
C VAL A 480 15.05 6.82 8.82
N ARG A 481 14.75 6.26 7.64
CA ARG A 481 13.59 5.40 7.37
C ARG A 481 14.08 3.99 7.10
N LYS A 482 13.28 2.99 7.46
CA LYS A 482 13.60 1.58 7.25
C LYS A 482 12.56 0.93 6.36
N ILE A 483 13.01 0.19 5.36
CA ILE A 483 12.19 -0.67 4.50
C ILE A 483 12.38 -2.10 4.98
N GLU A 484 11.36 -2.64 5.63
CA GLU A 484 11.32 -3.99 6.17
C GLU A 484 10.53 -4.91 5.24
N PHE A 485 10.93 -6.17 5.15
CA PHE A 485 10.32 -7.14 4.24
C PHE A 485 9.64 -8.25 5.01
N ALA A 486 8.47 -8.66 4.54
CA ALA A 486 7.72 -9.79 5.08
C ALA A 486 7.12 -10.63 3.95
N TRP A 487 6.90 -11.91 4.18
CA TRP A 487 6.15 -12.74 3.25
C TRP A 487 4.69 -12.28 3.21
N LYS A 488 4.11 -12.21 2.02
CA LYS A 488 2.69 -11.90 1.81
C LYS A 488 1.77 -12.96 2.44
N SER A 489 2.20 -14.22 2.37
CA SER A 489 1.56 -15.37 3.04
C SER A 489 2.62 -16.09 3.87
N PRO A 490 2.88 -15.64 5.12
CA PRO A 490 3.86 -16.26 6.00
C PRO A 490 3.35 -17.60 6.52
N ASN A 491 4.24 -18.57 6.71
CA ASN A 491 3.89 -19.86 7.29
C ASN A 491 3.46 -19.67 8.77
N PRO A 492 2.25 -20.12 9.18
CA PRO A 492 1.77 -19.94 10.55
C PRO A 492 2.64 -20.59 11.64
N GLY A 493 3.39 -21.64 11.30
CA GLY A 493 4.34 -22.28 12.21
C GLY A 493 5.69 -21.57 12.29
N ASN A 494 6.06 -20.81 11.26
CA ASN A 494 7.30 -20.03 11.22
C ASN A 494 7.19 -18.89 10.19
N ALA A 495 7.02 -17.65 10.67
CA ALA A 495 6.81 -16.49 9.81
C ALA A 495 8.01 -16.12 8.91
N THR A 496 9.18 -16.73 9.10
CA THR A 496 10.34 -16.52 8.22
C THR A 496 10.27 -17.33 6.93
N LEU A 497 9.34 -18.28 6.82
CA LEU A 497 9.14 -19.11 5.65
C LEU A 497 7.84 -18.72 4.91
N PRO A 498 7.81 -18.85 3.58
CA PRO A 498 6.59 -18.67 2.80
C PRO A 498 5.64 -19.87 2.99
N ASN A 499 4.33 -19.63 2.86
CA ASN A 499 3.30 -20.67 2.96
C ASN A 499 2.76 -21.14 1.60
N ASN A 500 2.87 -20.31 0.56
CA ASN A 500 2.21 -20.51 -0.74
C ASN A 500 3.16 -20.48 -1.96
N CYS A 501 4.47 -20.53 -1.73
CA CYS A 501 5.49 -20.70 -2.75
C CYS A 501 6.62 -21.58 -2.22
N ASP A 502 7.40 -22.17 -3.11
CA ASP A 502 8.56 -23.00 -2.75
C ASP A 502 9.70 -22.74 -3.74
N GLY A 503 10.95 -22.74 -3.27
CA GLY A 503 12.14 -22.38 -4.06
C GLY A 503 12.17 -20.93 -4.57
N GLY A 504 13.21 -20.57 -5.31
CA GLY A 504 13.46 -19.20 -5.77
C GLY A 504 14.13 -18.37 -4.68
N VAL A 505 13.47 -17.32 -4.20
CA VAL A 505 13.97 -16.51 -3.07
C VAL A 505 13.90 -17.33 -1.78
N SER A 506 15.06 -17.72 -1.26
CA SER A 506 15.18 -18.62 -0.10
C SER A 506 15.08 -17.91 1.26
N ALA A 507 15.29 -16.59 1.31
CA ALA A 507 15.22 -15.79 2.51
C ALA A 507 14.70 -14.37 2.21
N LEU A 508 14.02 -13.76 3.18
CA LEU A 508 13.61 -12.36 3.07
C LEU A 508 14.85 -11.46 2.93
N PRO A 509 14.79 -10.41 2.09
CA PRO A 509 15.85 -9.42 2.01
C PRO A 509 16.14 -8.75 3.36
N GLN A 510 17.37 -8.29 3.53
CA GLN A 510 17.73 -7.50 4.71
C GLN A 510 17.03 -6.14 4.71
N THR A 511 16.70 -5.64 5.90
CA THR A 511 16.13 -4.29 6.07
C THR A 511 17.01 -3.23 5.45
N ILE A 512 16.45 -2.40 4.57
CA ILE A 512 17.16 -1.27 3.96
C ILE A 512 16.93 -0.03 4.82
N ALA A 513 18.01 0.57 5.33
CA ALA A 513 17.97 1.87 5.98
C ALA A 513 18.34 2.97 4.98
N THR A 514 17.55 4.04 4.92
CA THR A 514 17.77 5.13 3.96
C THR A 514 17.42 6.51 4.52
N SER A 515 18.12 7.54 4.04
CA SER A 515 17.84 8.95 4.32
C SER A 515 16.67 9.53 3.49
N ARG A 516 16.17 8.79 2.49
CA ARG A 516 15.10 9.25 1.59
C ARG A 516 13.79 9.53 2.33
N SER A 517 13.02 10.50 1.82
CA SER A 517 11.69 10.80 2.34
C SER A 517 10.71 9.68 2.03
N CYS A 518 9.62 9.60 2.79
CA CYS A 518 8.60 8.57 2.58
C CYS A 518 7.93 8.71 1.21
N ASP A 519 7.61 9.94 0.78
CA ASP A 519 7.05 10.20 -0.54
C ASP A 519 7.97 9.68 -1.66
N TRP A 520 9.28 9.93 -1.54
CA TRP A 520 10.25 9.41 -2.51
C TRP A 520 10.27 7.88 -2.55
N ILE A 521 10.23 7.21 -1.39
CA ILE A 521 10.22 5.75 -1.30
C ILE A 521 8.97 5.16 -1.97
N PHE A 522 7.81 5.77 -1.76
CA PHE A 522 6.56 5.31 -2.37
C PHE A 522 6.52 5.57 -3.89
N ASP A 523 6.96 6.74 -4.34
CA ASP A 523 6.96 7.11 -5.76
C ASP A 523 8.02 6.36 -6.59
N ASN A 524 9.12 5.93 -5.95
CA ASN A 524 10.28 5.33 -6.63
C ASN A 524 10.49 3.85 -6.30
N HIS A 525 9.39 3.08 -6.17
CA HIS A 525 9.43 1.65 -5.85
C HIS A 525 10.46 0.86 -6.67
N ARG A 526 10.45 1.02 -8.00
CA ARG A 526 11.38 0.31 -8.89
C ARG A 526 12.85 0.67 -8.68
N ALA A 527 13.14 1.91 -8.28
CA ALA A 527 14.51 2.38 -8.12
C ALA A 527 15.15 1.75 -6.88
N TRP A 528 14.46 1.79 -5.73
CA TRP A 528 15.01 1.23 -4.50
C TRP A 528 14.90 -0.29 -4.42
N THR A 529 13.99 -0.95 -5.17
CA THR A 529 14.01 -2.43 -5.23
C THR A 529 15.31 -2.98 -5.80
N GLY A 530 15.99 -2.23 -6.69
CA GLY A 530 17.33 -2.59 -7.14
C GLY A 530 18.38 -2.56 -6.03
N TRP A 531 18.11 -1.86 -4.92
CA TRP A 531 19.04 -1.76 -3.78
C TRP A 531 19.07 -3.02 -2.91
N ILE A 532 18.13 -3.95 -3.13
CA ILE A 532 18.05 -5.23 -2.42
C ILE A 532 19.28 -6.09 -2.72
N ASP A 533 19.68 -6.15 -3.98
CA ASP A 533 20.80 -6.99 -4.44
C ASP A 533 22.13 -6.25 -4.38
N ALA A 534 22.13 -4.93 -4.62
CA ALA A 534 23.35 -4.11 -4.63
C ALA A 534 23.07 -2.66 -4.23
N LYS A 535 23.90 -2.08 -3.36
CA LYS A 535 23.80 -0.66 -2.98
C LYS A 535 24.01 0.26 -4.18
N PRO A 536 23.30 1.40 -4.26
CA PRO A 536 23.50 2.39 -5.31
C PRO A 536 24.88 3.07 -5.22
N ALA A 537 25.34 3.65 -6.32
CA ALA A 537 26.51 4.52 -6.33
C ALA A 537 26.21 5.83 -5.59
N CYS A 538 27.18 6.35 -4.84
CA CYS A 538 27.05 7.63 -4.15
C CYS A 538 27.05 8.80 -5.15
N ASP A 539 26.19 9.78 -4.90
CA ASP A 539 25.99 11.00 -5.68
C ASP A 539 25.62 12.18 -4.75
N SER A 540 25.37 13.35 -5.32
CA SER A 540 25.03 14.58 -4.57
C SER A 540 23.75 14.52 -3.76
N SER A 541 22.90 13.51 -3.93
CA SER A 541 21.64 13.39 -3.21
C SER A 541 21.77 12.66 -1.87
N PHE A 542 22.89 11.95 -1.65
CA PHE A 542 23.20 11.17 -0.45
C PHE A 542 23.95 11.95 0.65
N TYR A 543 24.49 13.13 0.34
CA TYR A 543 25.11 14.03 1.30
C TYR A 543 24.38 15.38 1.38
N ASP A 544 24.66 16.12 2.44
CA ASP A 544 24.18 17.47 2.70
C ASP A 544 25.33 18.33 3.23
N TYR A 545 25.10 19.62 3.44
CA TYR A 545 26.12 20.54 3.97
C TYR A 545 25.59 21.43 5.09
N ASN A 546 26.50 21.88 5.95
CA ASN A 546 26.22 22.90 6.95
C ASN A 546 27.16 24.10 6.76
N VAL A 547 26.65 25.31 6.94
CA VAL A 547 27.41 26.56 6.80
C VAL A 547 27.65 27.16 8.18
N SER A 548 28.91 27.32 8.56
CA SER A 548 29.29 27.90 9.85
C SER A 548 28.96 29.39 9.97
N ALA A 549 29.04 29.91 11.20
CA ALA A 549 28.98 31.35 11.47
C ALA A 549 30.26 32.06 10.99
N CYS A 550 30.17 33.38 10.81
CA CYS A 550 31.30 34.22 10.43
C CYS A 550 32.44 34.18 11.44
N ASP A 551 33.65 33.87 10.96
CA ASP A 551 34.88 33.89 11.75
C ASP A 551 35.51 35.29 11.86
N SER A 552 36.69 35.42 12.49
CA SER A 552 37.38 36.70 12.66
C SER A 552 37.92 37.30 11.36
N ASP A 553 38.09 36.49 10.32
CA ASP A 553 38.59 36.91 9.02
C ASP A 553 37.44 37.28 8.06
N ALA A 554 36.20 37.27 8.56
CA ALA A 554 34.97 37.52 7.81
C ALA A 554 34.74 36.46 6.72
N LEU A 555 35.02 35.20 7.03
CA LEU A 555 34.73 34.02 6.21
C LEU A 555 33.78 33.05 6.94
N ARG A 556 33.09 32.19 6.17
CA ARG A 556 32.27 31.07 6.65
C ARG A 556 32.78 29.79 6.03
N THR A 557 32.58 28.68 6.72
CA THR A 557 33.03 27.34 6.31
C THR A 557 31.82 26.50 5.96
N VAL A 558 31.84 25.88 4.77
CA VAL A 558 30.81 24.91 4.34
C VAL A 558 31.38 23.51 4.51
N GLN A 559 30.77 22.73 5.40
CA GLN A 559 31.20 21.36 5.70
C GLN A 559 30.14 20.37 5.22
N TYR A 560 30.56 19.42 4.37
CA TYR A 560 29.70 18.36 3.86
C TYR A 560 29.64 17.18 4.84
N PHE A 561 28.50 16.50 4.88
CA PHE A 561 28.30 15.28 5.66
C PHE A 561 27.31 14.34 4.96
N TRP A 562 27.48 13.02 5.12
CA TRP A 562 26.53 12.04 4.61
C TRP A 562 25.21 12.11 5.40
N LYS A 563 24.07 12.07 4.71
CA LYS A 563 22.76 12.05 5.37
C LYS A 563 22.56 10.79 6.22
N LEU A 564 23.13 9.67 5.78
CA LEU A 564 23.25 8.45 6.57
C LEU A 564 24.71 7.98 6.63
N PRO A 565 25.48 8.38 7.67
CA PRO A 565 26.89 8.00 7.79
C PRO A 565 27.05 6.53 8.22
N TYR A 566 28.15 5.91 7.80
CA TYR A 566 28.50 4.57 8.24
C TYR A 566 29.00 4.59 9.70
N ALA A 567 28.48 3.70 10.54
CA ALA A 567 28.66 3.74 11.99
C ALA A 567 30.13 3.68 12.45
N LEU A 568 30.99 2.98 11.70
CA LEU A 568 32.42 2.83 12.02
C LEU A 568 33.30 3.92 11.42
N ASN A 569 32.83 4.61 10.37
CA ASN A 569 33.60 5.68 9.71
C ASN A 569 32.64 6.64 9.00
N THR A 570 32.53 7.86 9.53
CA THR A 570 31.65 8.92 9.03
C THR A 570 32.08 9.48 7.67
N GLN A 571 33.23 9.08 7.12
CA GLN A 571 33.66 9.44 5.76
C GLN A 571 32.94 8.65 4.66
N TYR A 572 32.25 7.56 5.00
CA TYR A 572 31.50 6.74 4.05
C TYR A 572 29.99 6.79 4.34
N GLY A 573 29.17 6.78 3.29
CA GLY A 573 27.73 6.62 3.41
C GLY A 573 27.35 5.17 3.73
N ALA A 574 26.36 4.96 4.60
CA ALA A 574 25.83 3.62 4.89
C ALA A 574 24.88 3.13 3.79
N GLU A 575 24.23 4.04 3.06
CA GLU A 575 23.18 3.75 2.07
C GLU A 575 23.68 3.60 0.62
N CYS A 576 24.91 4.01 0.33
CA CYS A 576 25.51 3.93 -1.01
C CYS A 576 26.93 3.34 -0.94
N SER A 577 27.45 2.86 -2.06
CA SER A 577 28.82 2.35 -2.17
C SER A 577 29.43 2.67 -3.53
N GLY A 578 30.67 3.15 -3.56
CA GLY A 578 31.31 3.64 -4.79
C GLY A 578 30.71 4.98 -5.26
N GLY A 579 31.13 5.48 -6.42
CA GLY A 579 30.67 6.78 -6.93
C GLY A 579 31.43 7.97 -6.35
N ASP A 580 30.72 9.08 -6.12
CA ASP A 580 31.29 10.33 -5.64
C ASP A 580 31.80 10.23 -4.20
N LYS A 581 32.92 10.91 -3.93
CA LYS A 581 33.43 11.09 -2.56
C LYS A 581 32.78 12.32 -1.93
N LEU A 582 32.72 12.32 -0.59
CA LEU A 582 32.27 13.50 0.14
C LEU A 582 33.16 14.71 -0.23
N PRO A 583 32.58 15.84 -0.69
CA PRO A 583 33.39 16.98 -1.11
C PRO A 583 34.22 17.57 0.02
N GLU A 584 35.34 18.20 -0.33
CA GLU A 584 36.19 18.91 0.63
C GLU A 584 35.50 20.17 1.17
N THR A 585 35.86 20.53 2.40
CA THR A 585 35.37 21.74 3.07
C THR A 585 35.82 22.99 2.30
N ILE A 586 34.88 23.91 2.02
CA ILE A 586 35.17 25.17 1.32
C ILE A 586 34.91 26.39 2.22
N THR A 587 35.51 27.53 1.88
CA THR A 587 35.31 28.81 2.57
C THR A 587 34.63 29.83 1.66
N ILE A 588 33.70 30.60 2.21
CA ILE A 588 32.90 31.61 1.50
C ILE A 588 32.93 32.95 2.25
N ASP A 589 32.70 34.06 1.55
CA ASP A 589 32.74 35.42 2.11
C ASP A 589 31.51 35.73 3.01
N CYS A 590 31.75 36.40 4.16
CA CYS A 590 30.70 36.89 5.06
C CYS A 590 29.96 38.13 4.54
N GLU A 591 28.72 38.30 5.02
CA GLU A 591 27.82 39.38 4.61
C GLU A 591 27.99 40.66 5.46
N TYR A 592 28.70 40.59 6.58
CA TYR A 592 28.98 41.72 7.48
C TYR A 592 30.39 41.61 8.08
N MET A 593 30.92 42.73 8.57
CA MET A 593 32.20 42.74 9.30
C MET A 593 31.97 42.29 10.75
N PRO A 594 32.56 41.17 11.21
CA PRO A 594 32.44 40.71 12.60
C PRO A 594 33.18 41.64 13.56
N SER A 595 32.63 41.85 14.76
CA SER A 595 33.25 42.69 15.79
C SER A 595 34.52 42.08 16.39
N SER A 596 34.78 40.80 16.15
CA SER A 596 36.01 40.10 16.49
C SER A 596 37.15 40.34 15.49
N SER A 597 36.87 40.94 14.33
CA SER A 597 37.86 41.11 13.28
C SER A 597 38.95 42.12 13.67
N PRO A 598 40.25 41.85 13.42
CA PRO A 598 41.33 42.79 13.69
C PRO A 598 41.14 44.16 13.02
N SER A 599 40.58 44.19 11.80
CA SER A 599 40.30 45.42 11.07
C SER A 599 39.22 46.27 11.73
N PHE A 600 38.19 45.65 12.32
CA PHE A 600 37.18 46.35 13.11
C PHE A 600 37.80 46.98 14.35
N VAL A 601 38.60 46.21 15.10
CA VAL A 601 39.26 46.69 16.33
C VAL A 601 40.15 47.89 16.02
N ALA A 602 40.97 47.83 14.97
CA ALA A 602 41.83 48.95 14.57
C ALA A 602 41.04 50.23 14.25
N LEU A 603 39.94 50.12 13.51
CA LEU A 603 39.09 51.27 13.16
C LEU A 603 38.29 51.81 14.35
N ALA A 604 37.85 50.94 15.26
CA ALA A 604 37.21 51.34 16.50
C ALA A 604 38.18 52.10 17.42
N VAL A 605 39.45 51.68 17.50
CA VAL A 605 40.50 52.42 18.22
C VAL A 605 40.72 53.80 17.58
N PHE A 606 40.79 53.88 16.25
CA PHE A 606 40.92 55.16 15.56
C PHE A 606 39.72 56.08 15.78
N ALA A 607 38.49 55.54 15.74
CA ALA A 607 37.27 56.29 16.06
C ALA A 607 37.28 56.84 17.49
N ASN A 608 37.77 56.06 18.46
CA ASN A 608 37.92 56.51 19.85
C ASN A 608 38.95 57.64 19.98
N ILE A 609 40.10 57.55 19.28
CA ILE A 609 41.09 58.63 19.26
C ILE A 609 40.46 59.92 18.72
N VAL A 610 39.73 59.84 17.60
CA VAL A 610 39.02 61.01 17.04
C VAL A 610 37.99 61.56 18.03
N ALA A 611 37.19 60.70 18.69
CA ALA A 611 36.21 61.13 19.69
C ALA A 611 36.85 61.84 20.89
N VAL A 612 38.01 61.36 21.37
CA VAL A 612 38.79 62.04 22.42
C VAL A 612 39.28 63.40 21.95
N LEU A 613 39.79 63.51 20.72
CA LEU A 613 40.18 64.81 20.14
C LEU A 613 39.00 65.78 20.03
N LEU A 614 37.80 65.30 19.69
CA LEU A 614 36.57 66.10 19.67
C LEU A 614 36.21 66.58 21.08
N ALA A 615 36.30 65.73 22.11
CA ALA A 615 36.04 66.11 23.49
C ALA A 615 37.01 67.19 23.99
N VAL A 616 38.31 67.03 23.69
CA VAL A 616 39.34 68.05 23.97
C VAL A 616 39.04 69.36 23.24
N ALA A 617 38.58 69.29 21.98
CA ALA A 617 38.17 70.47 21.24
C ALA A 617 36.98 71.20 21.89
N ILE A 618 35.96 70.49 22.40
CA ILE A 618 34.87 71.11 23.18
C ILE A 618 35.44 71.87 24.37
N PHE A 619 36.31 71.23 25.15
CA PHE A 619 36.91 71.84 26.32
C PHE A 619 37.67 73.13 25.97
N ILE A 620 38.49 73.11 24.91
CA ILE A 620 39.25 74.29 24.44
C ILE A 620 38.31 75.41 24.00
N VAL A 621 37.26 75.10 23.23
CA VAL A 621 36.29 76.08 22.71
C VAL A 621 35.48 76.72 23.84
N VAL A 622 35.00 75.92 24.80
CA VAL A 622 34.22 76.42 25.94
C VAL A 622 35.08 77.26 26.88
N LYS A 623 36.30 76.81 27.21
CA LYS A 623 37.23 77.55 28.09
C LYS A 623 37.58 78.92 27.52
N ASN A 624 37.82 79.00 26.22
CA ASN A 624 38.24 80.23 25.54
C ASN A 624 37.06 80.98 24.87
N ARG A 625 35.80 80.69 25.22
CA ARG A 625 34.61 81.27 24.57
C ARG A 625 34.54 82.80 24.55
N ASN A 626 35.16 83.44 25.55
CA ASN A 626 35.18 84.90 25.69
C ASN A 626 36.30 85.56 24.86
N ALA A 627 37.26 84.79 24.35
CA ALA A 627 38.35 85.33 23.54
C ALA A 627 37.80 85.95 22.24
N PRO A 628 38.25 87.16 21.84
CA PRO A 628 37.72 87.87 20.67
C PRO A 628 37.71 87.04 19.39
N ILE A 629 38.74 86.21 19.16
CA ILE A 629 38.87 85.33 17.99
C ILE A 629 37.76 84.27 17.96
N ILE A 630 37.55 83.53 19.07
CA ILE A 630 36.54 82.47 19.14
C ILE A 630 35.13 83.07 19.11
N ARG A 631 34.91 84.17 19.84
CA ARG A 631 33.60 84.86 19.89
C ARG A 631 33.19 85.41 18.51
N ARG A 632 34.13 85.94 17.72
CA ARG A 632 33.89 86.41 16.35
C ARG A 632 33.48 85.27 15.42
N SER A 633 34.10 84.11 15.59
CA SER A 633 33.87 82.88 14.82
C SER A 633 32.63 82.07 15.22
N GLN A 634 31.88 82.53 16.22
CA GLN A 634 30.66 81.88 16.72
C GLN A 634 30.92 80.48 17.29
N TYR A 635 31.37 80.45 18.54
CA TYR A 635 31.63 79.20 19.25
C TYR A 635 30.44 78.23 19.23
N GLU A 636 29.18 78.71 19.20
CA GLU A 636 27.98 77.85 19.12
C GLU A 636 27.95 76.97 17.88
N MET A 637 28.28 77.52 16.71
CA MET A 637 28.31 76.74 15.46
C MET A 637 29.49 75.78 15.44
N LEU A 638 30.59 76.16 16.10
CA LEU A 638 31.76 75.30 16.25
C LEU A 638 31.48 74.10 17.17
N LEU A 639 30.75 74.32 18.27
CA LEU A 639 30.29 73.26 19.17
C LEU A 639 29.31 72.32 18.47
N LEU A 640 28.38 72.84 17.66
CA LEU A 640 27.49 71.99 16.86
C LEU A 640 28.26 71.14 15.85
N MET A 641 29.27 71.69 15.17
CA MET A 641 30.13 70.89 14.30
C MET A 641 30.87 69.77 15.06
N ILE A 642 31.39 70.06 16.26
CA ILE A 642 32.03 69.04 17.10
C ILE A 642 31.02 67.95 17.50
N PHE A 643 29.80 68.35 17.87
CA PHE A 643 28.72 67.42 18.21
C PHE A 643 28.35 66.51 17.04
N GLY A 644 28.28 67.07 15.83
CA GLY A 644 28.12 66.30 14.60
C GLY A 644 29.24 65.28 14.36
N GLY A 645 30.47 65.61 14.76
CA GLY A 645 31.61 64.71 14.72
C GLY A 645 31.43 63.46 15.58
N PHE A 646 30.76 63.55 16.74
CA PHE A 646 30.47 62.37 17.56
C PHE A 646 29.48 61.42 16.86
N PHE A 647 28.49 61.95 16.13
CA PHE A 647 27.58 61.12 15.34
C PHE A 647 28.31 60.40 14.20
N THR A 648 29.24 61.05 13.49
CA THR A 648 30.00 60.42 12.41
C THR A 648 30.99 59.38 12.93
N THR A 649 31.64 59.61 14.09
CA THR A 649 32.47 58.58 14.73
C THR A 649 31.63 57.41 15.23
N GLY A 650 30.43 57.66 15.75
CA GLY A 650 29.49 56.61 16.14
C GLY A 650 29.02 55.78 14.94
N ALA A 651 28.75 56.42 13.81
CA ALA A 651 28.40 55.74 12.56
C ALA A 651 29.51 54.79 12.11
N ALA A 652 30.77 55.23 12.14
CA ALA A 652 31.92 54.40 11.74
C ALA A 652 31.99 53.09 12.54
N VAL A 653 31.57 53.07 13.81
CA VAL A 653 31.52 51.86 14.64
C VAL A 653 30.24 51.05 14.40
N ALA A 654 29.08 51.71 14.32
CA ALA A 654 27.77 51.05 14.22
C ALA A 654 27.55 50.32 12.89
N TYR A 655 28.31 50.63 11.84
CA TYR A 655 28.23 49.93 10.55
C TYR A 655 28.88 48.53 10.55
N ALA A 656 29.68 48.18 11.56
CA ALA A 656 30.13 46.81 11.78
C ALA A 656 29.11 46.00 12.60
N GLY A 657 29.36 44.69 12.69
CA GLY A 657 28.55 43.75 13.47
C GLY A 657 27.38 43.15 12.69
N ARG A 658 26.90 42.01 13.20
CA ARG A 658 25.78 41.26 12.64
C ARG A 658 24.54 42.15 12.55
N PRO A 659 23.83 42.22 11.41
CA PRO A 659 22.59 42.97 11.29
C PRO A 659 21.60 42.55 12.38
N THR A 660 21.21 43.52 13.21
CA THR A 660 20.15 43.39 14.20
C THR A 660 19.16 44.51 13.98
N ARG A 661 17.92 44.34 14.45
CA ARG A 661 16.87 45.36 14.33
C ARG A 661 17.33 46.74 14.81
N ALA A 662 18.10 46.78 15.91
CA ALA A 662 18.67 48.02 16.44
C ALA A 662 19.74 48.63 15.52
N LEU A 663 20.71 47.84 15.05
CA LEU A 663 21.77 48.33 14.17
C LEU A 663 21.22 48.80 12.82
N CYS A 664 20.24 48.09 12.25
CA CYS A 664 19.63 48.45 10.98
C CYS A 664 18.92 49.82 11.04
N GLY A 665 18.29 50.17 12.17
CA GLY A 665 17.76 51.51 12.39
C GLY A 665 18.84 52.56 12.66
N VAL A 666 19.77 52.30 13.59
CA VAL A 666 20.72 53.33 14.06
C VAL A 666 21.74 53.75 12.99
N ARG A 667 22.17 52.83 12.10
CA ARG A 667 23.15 53.09 11.03
C ARG A 667 22.82 54.32 10.17
N PRO A 668 21.67 54.39 9.46
CA PRO A 668 21.34 55.55 8.63
C PRO A 668 21.12 56.83 9.44
N ILE A 669 20.61 56.74 10.67
CA ILE A 669 20.41 57.91 11.56
C ILE A 669 21.74 58.58 11.89
N LEU A 670 22.74 57.82 12.34
CA LEU A 670 24.02 58.41 12.77
C LEU A 670 24.74 59.12 11.63
N VAL A 671 24.74 58.53 10.42
CA VAL A 671 25.34 59.16 9.23
C VAL A 671 24.58 60.43 8.84
N CYS A 672 23.24 60.37 8.80
CA CYS A 672 22.43 61.51 8.39
C CYS A 672 22.49 62.67 9.38
N MET A 673 22.38 62.39 10.69
CA MET A 673 22.47 63.40 11.75
C MET A 673 23.87 64.00 11.80
N GLY A 674 24.92 63.18 11.70
CA GLY A 674 26.31 63.65 11.62
C GLY A 674 26.53 64.61 10.45
N PHE A 675 26.10 64.22 9.25
CA PHE A 675 26.19 65.07 8.06
C PHE A 675 25.43 66.39 8.24
N THR A 676 24.16 66.35 8.66
CA THR A 676 23.35 67.57 8.82
C THR A 676 23.90 68.51 9.88
N THR A 677 24.41 67.97 10.98
CA THR A 677 24.97 68.81 12.05
C THR A 677 26.25 69.50 11.59
N ILE A 678 27.21 68.76 11.02
CA ILE A 678 28.49 69.31 10.58
C ILE A 678 28.27 70.26 9.41
N PHE A 679 27.62 69.77 8.36
CA PHE A 679 27.46 70.51 7.11
C PHE A 679 26.45 71.65 7.24
N GLY A 680 25.33 71.44 7.93
CA GLY A 680 24.35 72.51 8.21
C GLY A 680 24.97 73.68 8.98
N SER A 681 25.84 73.38 9.95
CA SER A 681 26.60 74.41 10.67
C SER A 681 27.56 75.16 9.74
N LEU A 682 28.22 74.48 8.80
CA LEU A 682 29.05 75.11 7.76
C LEU A 682 28.22 76.00 6.83
N VAL A 683 27.06 75.54 6.35
CA VAL A 683 26.15 76.34 5.49
C VAL A 683 25.71 77.61 6.19
N ILE A 684 25.33 77.51 7.46
CA ILE A 684 24.92 78.66 8.26
C ILE A 684 26.06 79.66 8.47
N LYS A 685 27.27 79.17 8.76
CA LYS A 685 28.46 80.01 8.83
C LYS A 685 28.66 80.73 7.50
N SER A 686 28.57 80.02 6.37
CA SER A 686 28.71 80.62 5.03
C SER A 686 27.62 81.64 4.73
N LEU A 687 26.35 81.36 5.07
CA LEU A 687 25.21 82.26 4.89
C LEU A 687 25.39 83.58 5.64
N ARG A 688 25.92 83.53 6.87
CA ARG A 688 26.16 84.73 7.66
C ARG A 688 27.23 85.60 7.01
N VAL A 689 28.36 85.01 6.63
CA VAL A 689 29.46 85.72 5.95
C VAL A 689 28.93 86.35 4.66
N TYR A 690 28.20 85.58 3.85
CA TYR A 690 27.57 86.08 2.64
C TYR A 690 26.64 87.29 2.89
N ARG A 691 25.74 87.21 3.87
CA ARG A 691 24.82 88.32 4.20
C ARG A 691 25.53 89.57 4.70
N VAL A 692 26.64 89.42 5.42
CA VAL A 692 27.40 90.55 5.98
C VAL A 692 28.19 91.29 4.90
N PHE A 693 28.79 90.55 3.95
CA PHE A 693 29.74 91.13 2.99
C PHE A 693 29.18 91.37 1.58
N MET A 694 28.14 90.64 1.15
CA MET A 694 27.68 90.64 -0.26
C MET A 694 26.29 91.27 -0.49
N LYS A 695 25.51 91.61 0.54
CA LYS A 695 24.24 92.35 0.35
C LYS A 695 24.47 93.87 0.42
N SER A 696 24.21 94.55 -0.71
CA SER A 696 24.41 96.00 -0.96
C SER A 696 23.66 96.98 -0.02
N ALA A 697 22.78 96.51 0.86
CA ALA A 697 22.18 97.36 1.89
C ALA A 697 23.01 97.30 3.19
N MET A 698 23.90 98.27 3.40
CA MET A 698 24.62 98.48 4.68
C MET A 698 23.65 98.91 5.80
N LYS A 699 22.71 98.03 6.17
CA LYS A 699 21.93 98.10 7.41
C LYS A 699 22.56 97.10 8.37
N ARG A 700 22.97 97.54 9.55
CA ARG A 700 23.53 96.67 10.61
C ARG A 700 22.46 95.69 11.10
N VAL A 701 22.24 94.60 10.37
CA VAL A 701 21.31 93.55 10.77
C VAL A 701 21.97 92.71 11.85
N LYS A 702 21.55 92.87 13.12
CA LYS A 702 21.85 91.89 14.17
C LYS A 702 21.20 90.56 13.77
N VAL A 703 21.99 89.63 13.25
CA VAL A 703 21.57 88.24 13.07
C VAL A 703 21.59 87.57 14.43
N THR A 704 20.43 87.51 15.09
CA THR A 704 20.26 86.85 16.40
C THR A 704 20.48 85.34 16.28
N LEU A 705 21.11 84.73 17.30
CA LEU A 705 21.36 83.28 17.40
C LEU A 705 20.11 82.42 17.13
N LEU A 706 18.94 82.89 17.57
CA LEU A 706 17.66 82.22 17.36
C LEU A 706 17.26 82.09 15.88
N LYS A 707 17.59 83.08 15.03
CA LYS A 707 17.33 83.00 13.57
C LYS A 707 18.24 81.99 12.88
N ILE A 708 19.45 81.81 13.40
CA ILE A 708 20.44 80.86 12.90
C ILE A 708 20.03 79.43 13.27
N LEU A 709 19.68 79.19 14.53
CA LEU A 709 19.19 77.89 14.99
C LEU A 709 17.88 77.49 14.28
N LYS A 710 17.01 78.46 13.97
CA LYS A 710 15.80 78.21 13.16
C LYS A 710 16.11 77.68 11.76
N ILE A 711 17.17 78.17 11.10
CA ILE A 711 17.57 77.68 9.77
C ILE A 711 18.14 76.26 9.88
N LEU A 712 18.97 75.97 10.90
CA LEU A 712 19.49 74.61 11.14
C LEU A 712 18.34 73.63 11.42
N SER A 713 17.35 74.07 12.19
CA SER A 713 16.17 73.28 12.50
C SER A 713 15.38 72.88 11.25
N ILE A 714 15.33 73.70 10.19
CA ILE A 714 14.71 73.32 8.92
C ILE A 714 15.42 72.10 8.30
N PHE A 715 16.76 72.05 8.38
CA PHE A 715 17.53 70.91 7.85
C PHE A 715 17.23 69.62 8.61
N TYR A 716 17.13 69.70 9.94
CA TYR A 716 16.74 68.58 10.79
C TYR A 716 15.29 68.14 10.59
N VAL A 717 14.36 69.07 10.39
CA VAL A 717 12.96 68.74 10.11
C VAL A 717 12.86 67.92 8.83
N GLY A 718 13.62 68.26 7.79
CA GLY A 718 13.69 67.45 6.57
C GLY A 718 14.13 66.01 6.85
N ASP A 719 15.19 65.82 7.64
CA ASP A 719 15.68 64.50 8.02
C ASP A 719 14.66 63.71 8.85
N ILE A 720 14.07 64.35 9.85
CA ILE A 720 13.11 63.74 10.77
C ILE A 720 11.84 63.31 10.02
N VAL A 721 11.32 64.14 9.12
CA VAL A 721 10.13 63.80 8.32
C VAL A 721 10.41 62.57 7.44
N ILE A 722 11.58 62.52 6.78
CA ILE A 722 11.95 61.38 5.94
C ILE A 722 12.13 60.11 6.80
N PHE A 723 12.78 60.20 7.96
CA PHE A 723 12.95 59.04 8.85
C PHE A 723 11.65 58.55 9.47
N ILE A 724 10.75 59.44 9.90
CA ILE A 724 9.43 59.06 10.41
C ILE A 724 8.63 58.36 9.30
N ALA A 725 8.60 58.93 8.10
CA ALA A 725 7.92 58.32 6.96
C ALA A 725 8.51 56.95 6.62
N TRP A 726 9.85 56.83 6.60
CA TRP A 726 10.54 55.57 6.32
C TRP A 726 10.23 54.52 7.39
N TYR A 727 10.39 54.83 8.68
CA TYR A 727 10.19 53.84 9.73
C TYR A 727 8.73 53.48 9.98
N ALA A 728 7.79 54.37 9.65
CA ALA A 728 6.36 54.07 9.69
C ALA A 728 5.91 53.19 8.52
N ALA A 729 6.47 53.41 7.33
CA ALA A 729 6.08 52.67 6.13
C ALA A 729 6.85 51.35 5.94
N ASP A 730 8.15 51.34 6.21
CA ASP A 730 9.07 50.27 5.83
C ASP A 730 10.37 50.31 6.68
N PHE A 731 10.26 49.88 7.94
CA PHE A 731 11.41 49.82 8.85
C PHE A 731 12.50 48.88 8.30
N PRO A 732 13.79 49.28 8.28
CA PRO A 732 14.88 48.41 7.81
C PRO A 732 15.09 47.24 8.78
N GLU A 733 14.64 46.05 8.39
CA GLU A 733 14.74 44.84 9.20
C GLU A 733 15.95 43.97 8.80
N PRO A 734 16.48 43.16 9.73
CA PRO A 734 17.48 42.15 9.39
C PRO A 734 16.81 41.02 8.60
N THR A 735 17.00 41.03 7.28
CA THR A 735 16.38 40.06 6.37
C THR A 735 17.38 38.98 5.99
N VAL A 736 16.94 37.73 6.05
CA VAL A 736 17.69 36.57 5.53
C VAL A 736 17.25 36.33 4.10
N THR A 737 18.19 36.39 3.16
CA THR A 737 17.98 36.09 1.75
C THR A 737 18.75 34.83 1.39
N THR A 738 18.04 33.80 0.97
CA THR A 738 18.63 32.55 0.48
C THR A 738 19.00 32.75 -0.99
N GLU A 739 20.29 32.74 -1.28
CA GLU A 739 20.82 32.88 -2.65
C GLU A 739 21.50 31.57 -3.08
N GLU A 740 21.49 31.26 -4.38
CA GLU A 740 22.34 30.20 -4.91
C GLU A 740 23.81 30.56 -4.69
N ALA A 741 24.57 29.63 -4.11
CA ALA A 741 25.98 29.83 -3.88
C ALA A 741 26.73 29.81 -5.21
N THR A 742 27.58 30.81 -5.44
CA THR A 742 28.46 30.84 -6.61
C THR A 742 29.63 29.87 -6.48
N ASP A 743 30.01 29.58 -5.23
CA ASP A 743 31.23 28.83 -4.90
C ASP A 743 30.97 27.32 -4.73
N PHE A 744 29.69 26.91 -4.60
CA PHE A 744 29.30 25.50 -4.53
C PHE A 744 27.86 25.23 -4.96
N ARG A 745 27.55 23.95 -5.20
CA ARG A 745 26.19 23.52 -5.50
C ARG A 745 25.35 23.51 -4.22
N GLY A 746 24.62 24.60 -4.00
CA GLY A 746 23.72 24.75 -2.87
C GLY A 746 23.22 26.18 -2.75
N THR A 747 22.58 26.46 -1.63
CA THR A 747 22.03 27.77 -1.28
C THR A 747 22.68 28.25 0.01
N VAL A 748 23.00 29.54 0.06
CA VAL A 748 23.55 30.19 1.26
C VAL A 748 22.60 31.26 1.73
N ASP A 749 22.27 31.19 3.01
CA ASP A 749 21.51 32.24 3.69
C ASP A 749 22.42 33.43 4.00
N ARG A 750 22.08 34.58 3.42
CA ARG A 750 22.77 35.86 3.62
C ARG A 750 21.92 36.79 4.47
N ILE A 751 22.53 37.47 5.45
CA ILE A 751 21.81 38.39 6.35
C ILE A 751 22.23 39.82 6.06
N SER A 752 21.28 40.70 5.74
CA SER A 752 21.53 42.13 5.52
C SER A 752 20.40 43.00 6.09
N CYS A 753 20.67 44.30 6.29
CA CYS A 753 19.59 45.25 6.62
C CYS A 753 18.87 45.61 5.33
N SER A 754 17.63 45.17 5.18
CA SER A 754 16.85 45.40 3.96
C SER A 754 15.52 46.09 4.28
N SER A 755 15.10 46.94 3.35
CA SER A 755 13.78 47.56 3.30
C SER A 755 13.11 47.10 2.01
N SER A 756 11.78 47.00 1.99
CA SER A 756 11.03 46.62 0.79
C SER A 756 11.29 47.54 -0.41
N SER A 757 11.65 48.81 -0.17
CA SER A 757 11.86 49.81 -1.22
C SER A 757 13.09 50.68 -0.99
N PHE A 758 13.86 50.93 -2.07
CA PHE A 758 15.01 51.86 -2.05
C PHE A 758 14.60 53.35 -1.99
N ILE A 759 13.30 53.65 -2.11
CA ILE A 759 12.77 55.01 -2.27
C ILE A 759 13.15 55.96 -1.14
N PHE A 760 13.11 55.52 0.12
CA PHE A 760 13.41 56.36 1.28
C PHE A 760 14.90 56.69 1.37
N THR A 761 15.76 55.70 1.09
CA THR A 761 17.21 55.92 0.97
C THR A 761 17.54 56.90 -0.16
N ALA A 762 16.87 56.77 -1.32
CA ALA A 762 17.03 57.70 -2.43
C ALA A 762 16.58 59.14 -2.07
N LEU A 763 15.46 59.29 -1.36
CA LEU A 763 14.98 60.59 -0.88
C LEU A 763 15.96 61.24 0.12
N LEU A 764 16.56 60.46 1.03
CA LEU A 764 17.61 60.96 1.92
C LEU A 764 18.83 61.43 1.13
N ILE A 765 19.33 60.65 0.18
CA ILE A 765 20.48 61.02 -0.67
C ILE A 765 20.16 62.29 -1.46
N PHE A 766 18.98 62.38 -2.05
CA PHE A 766 18.53 63.56 -2.80
C PHE A 766 18.46 64.81 -1.90
N TRP A 767 17.91 64.67 -0.70
CA TRP A 767 17.87 65.76 0.28
C TRP A 767 19.28 66.22 0.69
N LYS A 768 20.21 65.28 0.95
CA LYS A 768 21.61 65.63 1.25
C LYS A 768 22.30 66.30 0.07
N ALA A 769 22.03 65.88 -1.16
CA ALA A 769 22.57 66.50 -2.37
C ALA A 769 22.13 67.96 -2.52
N ILE A 770 20.84 68.26 -2.26
CA ILE A 770 20.33 69.64 -2.25
C ILE A 770 21.09 70.48 -1.22
N LEU A 771 21.19 69.98 0.03
CA LEU A 771 21.92 70.68 1.08
C LEU A 771 23.37 70.94 0.67
N LEU A 772 24.04 69.92 0.14
CA LEU A 772 25.43 69.99 -0.32
C LEU A 772 25.63 71.04 -1.41
N MET A 773 24.74 71.08 -2.41
CA MET A 773 24.78 72.08 -3.50
C MET A 773 24.58 73.51 -2.98
N VAL A 774 23.62 73.71 -2.09
CA VAL A 774 23.39 75.04 -1.45
C VAL A 774 24.62 75.46 -0.65
N GLY A 775 25.20 74.55 0.14
CA GLY A 775 26.39 74.82 0.93
C GLY A 775 27.63 75.12 0.09
N LEU A 776 27.83 74.39 -1.01
CA LEU A 776 28.91 74.61 -1.96
C LEU A 776 28.78 75.96 -2.65
N TYR A 777 27.59 76.29 -3.16
CA TYR A 777 27.31 77.57 -3.80
C TYR A 777 27.61 78.75 -2.87
N LEU A 778 27.12 78.70 -1.64
CA LEU A 778 27.34 79.76 -0.65
C LEU A 778 28.81 79.88 -0.24
N SER A 779 29.50 78.75 -0.08
CA SER A 779 30.91 78.74 0.30
C SER A 779 31.81 79.25 -0.84
N PHE A 780 31.42 78.99 -2.09
CA PHE A 780 32.10 79.54 -3.27
C PHE A 780 31.98 81.06 -3.34
N LEU A 781 30.80 81.63 -3.06
CA LEU A 781 30.57 83.08 -3.10
C LEU A 781 31.40 83.86 -2.07
N ILE A 782 31.72 83.26 -0.92
CA ILE A 782 32.44 83.93 0.17
C ILE A 782 33.96 83.71 0.14
N ARG A 783 34.48 82.91 -0.79
CA ARG A 783 35.88 82.44 -0.77
C ARG A 783 36.92 83.59 -0.81
N ASN A 784 36.60 84.69 -1.49
CA ASN A 784 37.50 85.83 -1.72
C ASN A 784 37.12 87.08 -0.90
N VAL A 785 36.37 86.92 0.20
CA VAL A 785 36.05 88.05 1.10
C VAL A 785 37.33 88.61 1.74
N SER A 786 37.36 89.94 1.98
CA SER A 786 38.51 90.74 2.45
C SER A 786 39.36 90.08 3.55
N VAL A 787 40.68 90.32 3.50
CA VAL A 787 41.72 89.74 4.38
C VAL A 787 41.45 89.88 5.89
N ASP A 788 40.60 90.82 6.30
CA ASP A 788 40.15 91.00 7.68
C ASP A 788 39.28 89.84 8.23
N PHE A 789 38.70 89.02 7.35
CA PHE A 789 37.90 87.84 7.72
C PHE A 789 38.61 86.53 7.34
N GLN A 790 39.70 86.22 8.06
CA GLN A 790 40.59 85.08 7.83
C GLN A 790 39.97 83.67 8.06
N GLU A 791 38.63 83.53 8.07
CA GLU A 791 37.91 82.26 8.28
C GLU A 791 37.34 81.68 6.96
N SER A 792 37.10 82.48 5.92
CA SER A 792 36.42 82.03 4.69
C SER A 792 37.15 80.93 3.89
N PRO A 793 38.49 80.91 3.74
CA PRO A 793 39.17 79.83 3.00
C PRO A 793 39.07 78.48 3.71
N TRP A 794 39.10 78.47 5.04
CA TRP A 794 38.99 77.26 5.86
C TRP A 794 37.57 76.67 5.83
N ILE A 795 36.54 77.52 5.77
CA ILE A 795 35.15 77.11 5.56
C ILE A 795 35.00 76.46 4.18
N PHE A 796 35.52 77.10 3.13
CA PHE A 796 35.48 76.55 1.77
C PHE A 796 36.22 75.20 1.67
N GLY A 797 37.43 75.10 2.25
CA GLY A 797 38.18 73.84 2.31
C GLY A 797 37.42 72.73 3.04
N SER A 798 36.72 73.05 4.13
CA SER A 798 35.90 72.08 4.87
C SER A 798 34.72 71.56 4.04
N VAL A 799 34.06 72.44 3.26
CA VAL A 799 32.99 72.04 2.33
C VAL A 799 33.52 71.15 1.20
N VAL A 800 34.73 71.40 0.69
CA VAL A 800 35.38 70.55 -0.31
C VAL A 800 35.70 69.16 0.25
N VAL A 801 36.18 69.05 1.49
CA VAL A 801 36.41 67.75 2.15
C VAL A 801 35.10 66.94 2.23
N VAL A 802 33.98 67.57 2.59
CA VAL A 802 32.67 66.90 2.62
C VAL A 802 32.24 66.45 1.22
N LEU A 803 32.41 67.29 0.19
CA LEU A 803 32.10 66.93 -1.20
C LEU A 803 32.90 65.71 -1.66
N VAL A 804 34.22 65.69 -1.43
CA VAL A 804 35.08 64.56 -1.80
C VAL A 804 34.67 63.30 -1.04
N GLY A 805 34.37 63.39 0.26
CA GLY A 805 33.88 62.26 1.06
C GLY A 805 32.58 61.67 0.50
N CYS A 806 31.62 62.51 0.14
CA CYS A 806 30.36 62.06 -0.48
C CYS A 806 30.57 61.41 -1.85
N LEU A 807 31.45 61.98 -2.69
CA LEU A 807 31.77 61.43 -4.02
C LEU A 807 32.51 60.08 -3.95
N LEU A 808 33.20 59.80 -2.85
CA LEU A 808 33.84 58.50 -2.62
C LEU A 808 32.86 57.46 -2.07
N ILE A 809 32.06 57.82 -1.07
CA ILE A 809 31.17 56.87 -0.38
C ILE A 809 29.99 56.43 -1.27
N LEU A 810 29.35 57.35 -1.99
CA LEU A 810 28.11 57.02 -2.73
C LEU A 810 28.31 55.99 -3.85
N PRO A 811 29.30 56.12 -4.76
CA PRO A 811 29.54 55.12 -5.80
C PRO A 811 29.90 53.75 -5.22
N MET A 812 30.73 53.71 -4.17
CA MET A 812 31.14 52.46 -3.54
C MET A 812 30.00 51.75 -2.81
N SER A 813 28.98 52.49 -2.35
CA SER A 813 27.84 51.91 -1.64
C SER A 813 26.80 51.30 -2.59
N TYR A 814 26.69 51.79 -3.83
CA TYR A 814 25.57 51.43 -4.71
C TYR A 814 25.97 50.96 -6.11
N LEU A 815 27.20 51.20 -6.58
CA LEU A 815 27.63 50.85 -7.95
C LEU A 815 28.65 49.71 -8.00
N VAL A 816 29.32 49.39 -6.89
CA VAL A 816 30.40 48.39 -6.86
C VAL A 816 30.02 47.27 -5.90
N LYS A 817 29.97 46.02 -6.40
CA LYS A 817 29.85 44.83 -5.56
C LYS A 817 31.23 44.47 -5.00
N MET A 818 31.40 44.59 -3.70
CA MET A 818 32.64 44.23 -2.99
C MET A 818 32.32 43.36 -1.77
N ARG A 819 33.35 42.68 -1.25
CA ARG A 819 33.25 42.00 0.04
C ARG A 819 32.79 42.99 1.12
N ALA A 820 31.88 42.55 1.98
CA ALA A 820 31.32 43.40 3.04
C ALA A 820 32.41 43.95 3.98
N SER A 821 33.46 43.16 4.22
CA SER A 821 34.64 43.56 4.98
C SER A 821 35.38 44.75 4.35
N THR A 822 35.63 44.70 3.04
CA THR A 822 36.28 45.77 2.27
C THR A 822 35.44 47.06 2.26
N TYR A 823 34.14 46.93 2.03
CA TYR A 823 33.21 48.07 2.04
C TYR A 823 33.19 48.79 3.40
N TYR A 824 33.11 48.04 4.50
CA TYR A 824 33.13 48.61 5.84
C TYR A 824 34.41 49.40 6.12
N VAL A 825 35.59 48.83 5.80
CA VAL A 825 36.88 49.51 6.03
C VAL A 825 36.93 50.83 5.27
N PHE A 826 36.50 50.83 4.01
CA PHE A 826 36.45 52.03 3.19
C PHE A 826 35.52 53.11 3.78
N LEU A 827 34.30 52.71 4.16
CA LEU A 827 33.29 53.61 4.74
C LEU A 827 33.78 54.24 6.06
N ALA A 828 34.30 53.42 6.98
CA ALA A 828 34.78 53.88 8.29
C ALA A 828 35.96 54.85 8.13
N CYS A 829 36.94 54.52 7.28
CA CYS A 829 38.05 55.41 6.97
C CYS A 829 37.56 56.75 6.39
N ALA A 830 36.67 56.71 5.40
CA ALA A 830 36.16 57.92 4.77
C ALA A 830 35.44 58.85 5.76
N LEU A 831 34.63 58.30 6.67
CA LEU A 831 33.94 59.07 7.71
C LEU A 831 34.91 59.66 8.73
N LEU A 832 35.87 58.87 9.23
CA LEU A 832 36.81 59.29 10.28
C LEU A 832 37.81 60.34 9.77
N PHE A 833 38.42 60.12 8.59
CA PHE A 833 39.34 61.09 8.00
C PHE A 833 38.63 62.39 7.62
N SER A 834 37.44 62.32 7.02
CA SER A 834 36.67 63.52 6.70
C SER A 834 36.37 64.34 7.95
N THR A 835 35.93 63.67 9.02
CA THR A 835 35.67 64.31 10.32
C THR A 835 36.94 64.95 10.88
N PHE A 836 38.06 64.23 10.90
CA PHE A 836 39.34 64.74 11.38
C PHE A 836 39.79 66.00 10.61
N PHE A 837 39.78 65.96 9.26
CA PHE A 837 40.23 67.08 8.44
C PHE A 837 39.33 68.31 8.57
N ILE A 838 38.00 68.14 8.58
CA ILE A 838 37.05 69.25 8.78
C ILE A 838 37.32 69.94 10.12
N MET A 839 37.51 69.15 11.18
CA MET A 839 37.75 69.67 12.52
C MET A 839 39.12 70.36 12.62
N ALA A 840 40.16 69.80 12.00
CA ALA A 840 41.48 70.40 11.94
C ALA A 840 41.46 71.76 11.22
N LEU A 841 40.86 71.82 10.02
CA LEU A 841 40.76 73.06 9.23
C LEU A 841 39.98 74.15 9.98
N MET A 842 38.95 73.78 10.73
CA MET A 842 38.12 74.74 11.46
C MET A 842 38.71 75.17 12.81
N LEU A 843 39.49 74.33 13.50
CA LEU A 843 39.98 74.62 14.85
C LEU A 843 41.45 75.06 14.90
N VAL A 844 42.34 74.44 14.13
CA VAL A 844 43.79 74.65 14.24
C VAL A 844 44.19 76.11 14.00
N PRO A 845 43.72 76.80 12.94
CA PRO A 845 44.07 78.20 12.71
C PRO A 845 43.61 79.15 13.84
N LYS A 846 42.57 78.76 14.58
CA LYS A 846 42.04 79.55 15.70
C LYS A 846 42.89 79.35 16.95
N ILE A 847 43.30 78.11 17.23
CA ILE A 847 44.15 77.79 18.38
C ILE A 847 45.54 78.42 18.22
N LEU A 848 46.12 78.40 17.02
CA LEU A 848 47.42 79.02 16.76
C LEU A 848 47.39 80.53 17.01
N LYS A 849 46.38 81.23 16.46
CA LYS A 849 46.21 82.68 16.69
C LYS A 849 45.94 83.04 18.15
N LEU A 850 45.22 82.20 18.90
CA LEU A 850 45.02 82.41 20.33
C LEU A 850 46.34 82.32 21.12
N LYS A 851 47.26 81.43 20.72
CA LYS A 851 48.59 81.34 21.34
C LYS A 851 49.45 82.57 21.01
N GLU A 852 49.37 83.07 19.78
CA GLU A 852 50.06 84.29 19.36
C GLU A 852 49.54 85.51 20.14
N ASP A 853 48.22 85.69 20.27
CA ASP A 853 47.62 86.80 21.04
C ASP A 853 47.99 86.76 22.54
N VAL A 854 48.03 85.57 23.14
CA VAL A 854 48.46 85.39 24.55
C VAL A 854 49.95 85.72 24.71
N ASN A 855 50.79 85.32 23.76
CA ASN A 855 52.22 85.64 23.77
C ASN A 855 52.46 87.14 23.57
N SER A 856 51.76 87.80 22.65
CA SER A 856 51.87 89.26 22.43
C SER A 856 51.37 90.08 23.62
N THR A 857 50.32 89.62 24.33
CA THR A 857 49.81 90.29 25.54
C THR A 857 50.78 90.13 26.72
N ASN A 858 51.41 88.95 26.85
CA ASN A 858 52.47 88.72 27.85
C ASN A 858 53.71 89.60 27.60
N VAL A 859 54.10 89.81 26.33
CA VAL A 859 55.20 90.72 25.96
C VAL A 859 54.88 92.18 26.29
N LYS A 860 53.70 92.70 25.92
CA LYS A 860 53.27 94.06 26.29
C LYS A 860 53.15 94.28 27.80
N SER A 861 52.75 93.26 28.56
CA SER A 861 52.68 93.33 30.02
C SER A 861 54.06 93.41 30.70
N LYS A 862 55.12 92.90 30.05
CA LYS A 862 56.51 93.06 30.49
C LYS A 862 57.06 94.45 30.15
N GLU A 863 56.67 95.04 29.02
CA GLU A 863 57.09 96.38 28.59
C GLU A 863 56.49 97.50 29.46
N ILE A 864 55.20 97.41 29.82
CA ILE A 864 54.53 98.43 30.66
C ILE A 864 55.09 98.47 32.10
N ARG A 865 55.68 97.37 32.58
CA ARG A 865 56.30 97.31 33.91
C ARG A 865 57.71 97.93 33.96
N GLY A 866 58.23 98.42 32.83
CA GLY A 866 59.59 98.96 32.68
C GLY A 866 59.70 100.48 32.44
N MET A 867 58.62 101.26 32.53
CA MET A 867 58.66 102.71 32.29
C MET A 867 58.67 103.50 33.62
N PRO A 868 59.71 104.31 33.93
CA PRO A 868 59.75 105.15 35.13
C PRO A 868 58.90 106.42 34.93
N SER A 869 58.25 106.85 36.01
CA SER A 869 57.49 108.10 36.12
C SER A 869 58.40 109.31 35.88
N ARG A 870 58.00 110.20 34.96
CA ARG A 870 58.54 111.56 34.83
C ARG A 870 57.88 112.46 35.87
N ASP A 871 58.67 112.94 36.81
CA ASP A 871 58.56 114.31 37.36
C ASP A 871 59.54 115.20 36.59
#